data_AF-A0A142WYU3-F1
#
_entry.id   AF-A0A142WYU3-F1
#
_cell.length_a   1.000
_cell.length_b   1.000
_cell.length_c   1.000
_cell.angle_alpha   90.00
_cell.angle_beta   90.00
_cell.angle_gamma   90.00
#
_symmetry.space_group_name_H-M   'P 1'
#
loop_
_entity.id
_entity.type
_entity.pdbx_description
1 polymer ?
#
loop_
_entity_poly.entity_id
_entity_poly.type
_entity_poly.pdbx_seq_one_letter_code
_entity_poly.pdbx_strand_id
1 'polypeptide(L)'
;MDWLNSVRRHLTNSDRRVRSTGREISVAQVEVLEERAVLGALAPLPTSETPTTLSSGSSSETVASSSTPPAAPTTPPTTAETTPPAPTTTTTTTETSLVDASAEDQQMTFDEPEASPHSSAPATESSSGESLDPSVTMASESGPAADSGTNSSTTTAADSAPPQELDATTDQPPGNVFVDNETMADYEFSKTNIPWWDSESQPVVIKYDFRTEAGYENEITEEQIAAAEQALQAWSDASGGRITWVRDTEAAAEDILNIGVGDLGALGYNSSAEGTLGISKSKLDNAEGGGRTVIGTIWLDNAETWDNTIGNGNPAGTKDFFTVFAHEAGHAMGLEDDLGSSIGAVMNPQYLIERGVAGIAEAYKTAIFFPRPEPGSPLDGYAVHNLGAGFPQLTQVEVGQLLDRASAASASQDAIIAIVDRNGIILGVRVEQDVLNTIVDPAVLAFAIDGAVAKARSACFFSSNAGPITSRTVRNLSQTTITQREVQGNPNITDPNSTIRGPGFVAPIGLGAHFPADVTYTPPVDLFAIEHTNRDSFSNPGADNIKGTADDIDYLYRLNINPAFVPAGQTIVPPLAYGEQRYGSADLAQANNSSFQGRGIATLPGGLGIYRDTDGNGLGDTLIAGIGVFFPGADGYATFEQGFVNGVGQTSLERTNAPKVLEAEYIAFAALGGSRGAAVAGAAGAVVGDIAGIPPVAGLDLLFGHIALVGINLEIYGPRPGVNGVRDLLNLGIQEGVSSGANQEVLAAGVTVQGGGVVGAATLLDGQAVASGTLVTPHNSAVPGGLTAADVQQIINQGIAGADVTRSAIRLDADFTPGARSKMVIAITDTTGEVLGLFRMDDSLVDALEVTVAKARNAAYYADAAKLALHPEDQVAGLPPGTAVTGRTFRFLAGPRYPDGVDLSPPGPWSILQDAGPAGIDPLTGENIGAAAPASLFDSVLGFDSFNPQTNFRDDSNLANRSGVAFFPGSIPLYKNGVLVGGLGVSGDGVDQNDVVTFLAAQGFLPDGVTTQRADQTAVNGVRLPFLKFNRNPFG
;
A
#
# COMPACT_ATOMS: atom_id res chain seq x y z
N MET A 1 27.59 7.68 10.83
CA MET A 1 28.75 7.31 9.98
C MET A 1 29.53 6.09 10.50
N ASP A 2 30.19 6.12 11.65
CA ASP A 2 31.18 5.07 12.00
C ASP A 2 30.61 3.64 12.16
N TRP A 3 29.36 3.50 12.59
CA TRP A 3 28.65 2.22 12.64
C TRP A 3 28.50 1.59 11.24
N LEU A 4 28.00 2.35 10.25
CA LEU A 4 27.94 1.94 8.84
C LEU A 4 29.33 1.55 8.30
N ASN A 5 30.36 2.35 8.62
CA ASN A 5 31.75 2.05 8.26
C ASN A 5 32.32 0.83 8.99
N SER A 6 31.71 0.36 10.08
CA SER A 6 32.06 -0.90 10.75
C SER A 6 31.38 -2.09 10.07
N VAL A 7 30.06 -2.03 9.85
CA VAL A 7 29.27 -3.05 9.15
C VAL A 7 29.86 -3.35 7.77
N ARG A 8 30.15 -2.29 6.97
CA ARG A 8 30.74 -2.41 5.63
C ARG A 8 32.08 -3.16 5.65
N ARG A 9 32.92 -2.94 6.66
CA ARG A 9 34.21 -3.65 6.84
C ARG A 9 34.03 -5.10 7.30
N HIS A 10 32.97 -5.44 8.02
CA HIS A 10 32.74 -6.82 8.46
C HIS A 10 32.29 -7.70 7.30
N LEU A 11 31.32 -7.24 6.50
CA LEU A 11 30.79 -7.97 5.33
C LEU A 11 31.90 -8.34 4.33
N THR A 12 32.81 -7.40 4.02
CA THR A 12 33.94 -7.64 3.09
C THR A 12 34.92 -8.73 3.58
N ASN A 13 35.00 -8.98 4.89
CA ASN A 13 35.87 -10.02 5.44
C ASN A 13 35.20 -11.41 5.50
N SER A 14 33.87 -11.47 5.60
CA SER A 14 33.10 -12.72 5.57
C SER A 14 33.16 -13.40 4.19
N ASP A 15 32.97 -12.65 3.11
CA ASP A 15 33.05 -13.15 1.73
C ASP A 15 34.41 -13.82 1.43
N ARG A 16 35.51 -13.22 1.91
CA ARG A 16 36.86 -13.80 1.81
C ARG A 16 37.02 -15.15 2.52
N ARG A 17 36.23 -15.45 3.57
CA ARG A 17 36.24 -16.78 4.21
C ARG A 17 35.46 -17.82 3.42
N VAL A 18 34.26 -17.48 2.93
CA VAL A 18 33.41 -18.43 2.19
C VAL A 18 34.12 -18.95 0.93
N ARG A 19 34.78 -18.07 0.18
CA ARG A 19 35.55 -18.45 -1.03
C ARG A 19 36.80 -19.31 -0.74
N SER A 20 37.19 -19.52 0.51
CA SER A 20 38.43 -20.22 0.88
C SER A 20 38.28 -21.70 1.21
N THR A 21 37.05 -22.20 1.40
CA THR A 21 36.78 -23.56 1.93
C THR A 21 36.43 -24.61 0.87
N GLY A 22 36.18 -24.21 -0.39
CA GLY A 22 36.19 -25.11 -1.56
C GLY A 22 35.23 -26.31 -1.51
N ARG A 23 34.07 -26.15 -0.87
CA ARG A 23 33.08 -27.22 -0.68
C ARG A 23 31.78 -26.89 -1.41
N GLU A 24 31.27 -27.81 -2.20
CA GLU A 24 29.92 -27.70 -2.78
C GLU A 24 28.87 -27.77 -1.66
N ILE A 25 27.93 -26.83 -1.68
CA ILE A 25 26.88 -26.62 -0.70
C ILE A 25 25.62 -26.29 -1.51
N SER A 26 24.47 -26.90 -1.18
CA SER A 26 23.22 -26.67 -1.92
C SER A 26 22.64 -25.27 -1.63
N VAL A 27 21.83 -24.73 -2.55
CA VAL A 27 21.28 -23.36 -2.46
C VAL A 27 20.62 -23.08 -1.11
N ALA A 28 19.72 -23.95 -0.66
CA ALA A 28 19.05 -23.85 0.64
C ALA A 28 20.01 -23.89 1.86
N GLN A 29 21.21 -24.45 1.72
CA GLN A 29 22.25 -24.39 2.76
C GLN A 29 23.11 -23.12 2.67
N VAL A 30 23.23 -22.49 1.50
CA VAL A 30 23.86 -21.18 1.36
C VAL A 30 23.00 -20.10 2.01
N GLU A 31 21.70 -20.09 1.73
CA GLU A 31 20.74 -19.11 2.27
C GLU A 31 20.72 -19.10 3.81
N VAL A 32 20.67 -20.27 4.44
CA VAL A 32 20.69 -20.43 5.92
C VAL A 32 22.04 -20.04 6.53
N LEU A 33 23.13 -20.06 5.77
CA LEU A 33 24.44 -19.57 6.21
C LEU A 33 24.58 -18.04 6.06
N GLU A 34 23.99 -17.44 5.02
CA GLU A 34 23.95 -15.98 4.85
C GLU A 34 22.98 -15.31 5.84
N GLU A 35 21.81 -15.90 6.13
CA GLU A 35 20.86 -15.46 7.18
C GLU A 35 21.58 -15.24 8.53
N ARG A 36 22.35 -16.24 8.97
CA ARG A 36 23.13 -16.18 10.21
C ARG A 36 24.27 -15.15 10.17
N ALA A 37 24.82 -14.86 8.99
CA ALA A 37 25.86 -13.84 8.83
C ALA A 37 25.29 -12.41 8.92
N VAL A 38 24.07 -12.19 8.41
CA VAL A 38 23.35 -10.92 8.54
C VAL A 38 22.92 -10.68 9.99
N LEU A 39 22.29 -11.67 10.63
CA LEU A 39 21.92 -11.60 12.06
C LEU A 39 23.14 -11.34 12.97
N GLY A 40 24.28 -11.98 12.67
CA GLY A 40 25.54 -11.76 13.39
C GLY A 40 26.19 -10.39 13.16
N ALA A 41 25.81 -9.66 12.12
CA ALA A 41 26.29 -8.29 11.85
C ALA A 41 25.38 -7.20 12.45
N LEU A 42 24.15 -7.56 12.85
CA LEU A 42 23.14 -6.66 13.42
C LEU A 42 23.08 -6.70 14.96
N ALA A 43 23.69 -7.71 15.59
CA ALA A 43 23.79 -7.79 17.05
C ALA A 43 24.74 -6.72 17.64
N PRO A 44 24.41 -6.12 18.81
CA PRO A 44 25.27 -5.11 19.44
C PRO A 44 26.57 -5.73 19.98
N LEU A 45 27.69 -5.03 19.75
CA LEU A 45 28.95 -5.33 20.42
C LEU A 45 28.87 -4.95 21.91
N PRO A 46 29.49 -5.72 22.82
CA PRO A 46 29.55 -5.36 24.24
C PRO A 46 30.35 -4.05 24.41
N THR A 47 29.87 -3.19 25.31
CA THR A 47 30.47 -1.89 25.59
C THR A 47 31.87 -2.03 26.18
N SER A 48 32.86 -1.44 25.52
CA SER A 48 34.27 -1.51 25.93
C SER A 48 34.60 -0.50 27.04
N GLU A 49 35.28 -0.94 28.09
CA GLU A 49 35.85 -0.06 29.10
C GLU A 49 36.94 0.89 28.55
N THR A 50 37.21 1.95 29.29
CA THR A 50 37.99 3.13 28.86
C THR A 50 39.46 2.81 28.51
N PRO A 51 39.97 3.25 27.34
CA PRO A 51 41.36 3.01 26.97
C PRO A 51 42.34 3.88 27.79
N THR A 52 43.34 3.24 28.41
CA THR A 52 44.51 3.91 28.99
C THR A 52 45.69 3.92 28.03
N THR A 53 46.58 4.90 28.19
CA THR A 53 47.54 5.30 27.15
C THR A 53 48.78 4.41 27.06
N LEU A 54 49.14 4.01 25.84
CA LEU A 54 50.46 3.47 25.52
C LEU A 54 51.46 4.60 25.30
N SER A 55 52.56 4.59 26.04
CA SER A 55 53.75 5.40 25.76
C SER A 55 55.00 4.52 25.75
N SER A 56 56.00 4.92 24.95
CA SER A 56 57.21 4.12 24.72
C SER A 56 58.25 4.30 25.84
N GLY A 57 58.71 3.19 26.42
CA GLY A 57 59.78 3.15 27.41
C GLY A 57 60.58 1.86 27.29
N SER A 58 61.90 1.93 27.52
CA SER A 58 62.83 0.83 27.28
C SER A 58 63.59 0.38 28.54
N SER A 59 64.14 -0.84 28.45
CA SER A 59 65.32 -1.36 29.19
C SER A 59 65.18 -1.97 30.61
N SER A 60 66.22 -2.74 30.94
CA SER A 60 66.63 -3.33 32.25
C SER A 60 65.76 -4.39 32.96
N GLU A 61 66.27 -5.63 32.91
CA GLU A 61 66.60 -6.53 34.04
C GLU A 61 65.85 -6.45 35.39
N THR A 62 65.37 -7.59 35.91
CA THR A 62 66.00 -8.33 37.05
C THR A 62 65.29 -9.67 37.36
N VAL A 63 65.77 -10.44 38.36
CA VAL A 63 65.46 -11.86 38.60
C VAL A 63 64.97 -12.14 40.05
N ALA A 64 63.82 -12.82 40.19
CA ALA A 64 63.41 -13.69 41.33
C ALA A 64 62.10 -14.47 40.95
N SER A 65 61.69 -15.67 41.41
CA SER A 65 62.24 -16.82 42.17
C SER A 65 61.59 -17.14 43.54
N SER A 66 61.21 -18.42 43.75
CA SER A 66 60.79 -19.09 45.03
C SER A 66 59.42 -18.68 45.64
N SER A 67 58.65 -19.52 46.38
CA SER A 67 58.65 -21.00 46.56
C SER A 67 57.43 -21.55 47.34
N THR A 68 56.79 -22.63 46.84
CA THR A 68 56.09 -23.80 47.49
C THR A 68 55.11 -23.70 48.71
N PRO A 69 54.16 -24.68 48.87
CA PRO A 69 53.03 -24.68 49.84
C PRO A 69 53.30 -25.46 51.16
N PRO A 70 52.29 -25.70 52.06
CA PRO A 70 51.67 -27.05 52.09
C PRO A 70 50.22 -27.22 52.68
N ALA A 71 49.68 -28.45 52.51
CA ALA A 71 48.84 -29.26 53.44
C ALA A 71 47.28 -29.09 53.57
N ALA A 72 46.64 -30.25 53.82
CA ALA A 72 45.27 -30.50 54.32
C ALA A 72 45.36 -31.27 55.70
N PRO A 73 44.33 -31.85 56.40
CA PRO A 73 43.26 -32.75 55.87
C PRO A 73 41.90 -32.79 56.68
N THR A 74 41.02 -33.78 56.37
CA THR A 74 40.14 -34.62 57.26
C THR A 74 38.66 -34.84 56.82
N THR A 75 38.14 -36.05 57.08
CA THR A 75 36.82 -36.66 56.77
C THR A 75 36.70 -38.01 57.55
N PRO A 76 35.62 -38.84 57.51
CA PRO A 76 34.16 -38.66 57.26
C PRO A 76 33.34 -39.16 58.51
N PRO A 77 32.14 -39.84 58.45
CA PRO A 77 31.97 -41.21 57.88
C PRO A 77 30.64 -41.57 57.13
N THR A 78 30.78 -42.50 56.16
CA THR A 78 29.88 -43.58 55.58
C THR A 78 28.40 -43.73 55.98
N THR A 79 27.47 -44.30 55.18
CA THR A 79 27.45 -45.50 54.27
C THR A 79 26.47 -45.30 53.06
N ALA A 80 26.16 -46.18 52.07
CA ALA A 80 26.66 -47.43 51.41
C ALA A 80 25.97 -47.51 49.99
N GLU A 81 26.53 -48.07 48.90
CA GLU A 81 26.62 -49.49 48.42
C GLU A 81 25.25 -50.16 48.07
N THR A 82 25.01 -50.80 46.90
CA THR A 82 25.84 -51.71 46.06
C THR A 82 25.62 -51.62 44.51
N THR A 83 26.33 -52.45 43.72
CA THR A 83 26.40 -52.52 42.21
C THR A 83 26.79 -53.95 41.73
N PRO A 84 27.00 -54.27 40.42
CA PRO A 84 26.53 -53.68 39.15
C PRO A 84 25.49 -54.62 38.46
N PRO A 85 25.68 -55.47 37.39
CA PRO A 85 26.74 -55.72 36.37
C PRO A 85 26.29 -55.50 34.90
N ALA A 86 27.04 -56.03 33.90
CA ALA A 86 26.67 -56.14 32.46
C ALA A 86 27.10 -57.53 31.90
N PRO A 87 26.61 -57.99 30.72
CA PRO A 87 27.53 -58.26 29.59
C PRO A 87 26.92 -58.15 28.15
N THR A 88 27.74 -58.49 27.14
CA THR A 88 27.50 -58.65 25.68
C THR A 88 26.60 -59.87 25.32
N THR A 89 26.26 -60.29 24.07
CA THR A 89 26.99 -60.32 22.77
C THR A 89 26.09 -60.82 21.59
N THR A 90 26.32 -60.35 20.32
CA THR A 90 25.99 -61.02 19.01
C THR A 90 24.50 -61.38 18.68
N THR A 91 24.03 -61.64 17.43
CA THR A 91 24.64 -61.95 16.10
C THR A 91 23.72 -61.55 14.90
N THR A 92 24.26 -61.62 13.67
CA THR A 92 23.64 -61.79 12.32
C THR A 92 22.33 -62.62 12.24
N THR A 93 21.40 -62.54 11.27
CA THR A 93 21.24 -61.84 9.95
C THR A 93 19.71 -61.83 9.57
N THR A 94 19.14 -61.48 8.41
CA THR A 94 19.55 -61.44 6.97
C THR A 94 18.58 -60.55 6.15
N GLU A 95 18.90 -60.22 4.89
CA GLU A 95 18.00 -59.55 3.91
C GLU A 95 17.06 -60.53 3.17
N THR A 96 15.90 -60.06 2.68
CA THR A 96 15.38 -60.30 1.32
C THR A 96 14.21 -59.36 1.00
N SER A 97 13.76 -59.28 -0.26
CA SER A 97 13.00 -58.13 -0.79
C SER A 97 12.01 -58.45 -1.93
N LEU A 98 11.17 -57.44 -2.25
CA LEU A 98 10.47 -57.15 -3.53
C LEU A 98 9.22 -57.94 -3.95
N VAL A 99 8.43 -57.26 -4.82
CA VAL A 99 7.29 -57.67 -5.68
C VAL A 99 5.98 -58.05 -4.93
N ASP A 100 4.77 -57.51 -5.14
CA ASP A 100 4.08 -56.57 -6.08
C ASP A 100 2.98 -57.21 -7.00
N ALA A 101 1.89 -56.45 -7.17
CA ALA A 101 0.72 -56.50 -8.07
C ALA A 101 0.08 -57.81 -8.62
N SER A 102 -1.25 -57.95 -8.40
CA SER A 102 -2.27 -58.35 -9.42
C SER A 102 -3.71 -58.08 -8.91
N ALA A 103 -4.70 -57.90 -9.81
CA ALA A 103 -6.07 -57.43 -9.50
C ALA A 103 -7.22 -58.36 -10.02
N GLU A 104 -8.46 -57.82 -10.08
CA GLU A 104 -9.70 -58.38 -10.74
C GLU A 104 -10.44 -59.52 -9.97
N ASP A 105 -11.78 -59.72 -10.01
CA ASP A 105 -12.89 -59.02 -10.72
C ASP A 105 -14.28 -59.10 -9.99
N GLN A 106 -15.27 -58.38 -10.56
CA GLN A 106 -16.73 -58.23 -10.33
C GLN A 106 -17.62 -59.39 -9.79
N GLN A 107 -18.75 -59.01 -9.14
CA GLN A 107 -20.13 -59.27 -9.67
C GLN A 107 -21.25 -58.45 -8.96
N MET A 108 -22.39 -58.26 -9.66
CA MET A 108 -23.61 -57.51 -9.25
C MET A 108 -24.83 -58.43 -9.05
N THR A 109 -25.92 -57.97 -8.39
CA THR A 109 -27.35 -58.13 -8.81
C THR A 109 -28.38 -57.52 -7.81
N PHE A 110 -29.33 -56.70 -8.32
CA PHE A 110 -30.81 -56.57 -8.03
C PHE A 110 -31.40 -56.66 -6.58
N ASP A 111 -32.57 -56.10 -6.20
CA ASP A 111 -33.66 -55.33 -6.89
C ASP A 111 -34.53 -54.52 -5.87
N GLU A 112 -35.48 -53.68 -6.34
CA GLU A 112 -36.52 -52.94 -5.56
C GLU A 112 -37.91 -53.70 -5.54
N PRO A 113 -39.14 -53.17 -5.21
CA PRO A 113 -39.61 -51.81 -4.76
C PRO A 113 -40.80 -51.71 -3.74
N GLU A 114 -41.29 -50.47 -3.56
CA GLU A 114 -42.65 -49.98 -3.19
C GLU A 114 -43.26 -50.10 -1.77
N ALA A 115 -43.74 -48.94 -1.24
CA ALA A 115 -45.16 -48.71 -0.84
C ALA A 115 -45.46 -47.25 -0.40
N SER A 116 -46.73 -46.80 -0.52
CA SER A 116 -47.31 -45.56 0.06
C SER A 116 -48.83 -45.73 0.22
N PRO A 117 -49.59 -44.90 0.99
CA PRO A 117 -50.52 -43.95 0.30
C PRO A 117 -51.12 -42.74 1.10
N HIS A 118 -51.76 -41.82 0.35
CA HIS A 118 -52.91 -40.93 0.72
C HIS A 118 -52.72 -39.73 1.70
N SER A 119 -53.50 -38.63 1.61
CA SER A 119 -54.28 -37.98 0.51
C SER A 119 -54.66 -36.53 0.90
N SER A 120 -54.89 -35.60 -0.03
CA SER A 120 -56.24 -35.17 -0.51
C SER A 120 -56.14 -33.94 -1.47
N ALA A 121 -57.23 -33.52 -2.11
CA ALA A 121 -57.32 -32.60 -3.27
C ALA A 121 -58.54 -31.63 -3.13
N PRO A 122 -59.06 -30.83 -4.12
CA PRO A 122 -58.75 -30.73 -5.58
C PRO A 122 -58.85 -29.32 -6.26
N ALA A 123 -58.89 -29.32 -7.61
CA ALA A 123 -59.46 -28.33 -8.58
C ALA A 123 -58.58 -27.17 -9.13
N THR A 124 -58.70 -26.68 -10.38
CA THR A 124 -59.31 -27.20 -11.66
C THR A 124 -58.83 -26.45 -12.93
N GLU A 125 -58.45 -27.22 -13.97
CA GLU A 125 -58.77 -27.08 -15.42
C GLU A 125 -58.26 -25.95 -16.39
N SER A 126 -58.21 -26.38 -17.68
CA SER A 126 -58.10 -25.63 -18.97
C SER A 126 -56.73 -25.01 -19.32
N SER A 127 -55.93 -25.53 -20.27
CA SER A 127 -56.05 -25.71 -21.75
C SER A 127 -55.70 -24.41 -22.53
N SER A 128 -54.98 -24.38 -23.66
CA SER A 128 -54.49 -25.35 -24.68
C SER A 128 -53.38 -24.65 -25.52
N GLY A 129 -52.57 -25.25 -26.40
CA GLY A 129 -52.46 -26.61 -26.95
C GLY A 129 -52.20 -26.58 -28.47
N GLU A 130 -51.26 -27.40 -28.98
CA GLU A 130 -50.98 -27.70 -30.41
C GLU A 130 -50.39 -26.59 -31.32
N SER A 131 -49.65 -26.84 -32.43
CA SER A 131 -48.79 -27.99 -32.83
C SER A 131 -47.98 -27.70 -34.15
N LEU A 132 -47.10 -28.64 -34.56
CA LEU A 132 -46.56 -28.93 -35.92
C LEU A 132 -45.35 -28.16 -36.51
N ASP A 133 -44.42 -28.96 -37.05
CA ASP A 133 -43.33 -28.68 -38.02
C ASP A 133 -43.81 -29.12 -39.44
N PRO A 134 -43.41 -28.47 -40.56
CA PRO A 134 -42.37 -29.08 -41.41
C PRO A 134 -41.49 -28.12 -42.25
N SER A 135 -40.17 -28.18 -42.04
CA SER A 135 -39.11 -28.45 -43.04
C SER A 135 -39.03 -27.75 -44.44
N VAL A 136 -37.78 -27.44 -44.87
CA VAL A 136 -37.27 -27.31 -46.26
C VAL A 136 -37.59 -26.04 -47.09
N THR A 137 -36.55 -25.28 -47.44
CA THR A 137 -36.15 -25.02 -48.85
C THR A 137 -34.74 -24.44 -48.99
N MET A 138 -34.03 -24.80 -50.06
CA MET A 138 -32.84 -24.10 -50.55
C MET A 138 -33.20 -23.34 -51.83
N ALA A 139 -32.64 -22.15 -52.04
CA ALA A 139 -32.67 -21.47 -53.33
C ALA A 139 -31.40 -20.62 -53.54
N SER A 140 -30.72 -20.81 -54.65
CA SER A 140 -29.53 -20.07 -55.07
C SER A 140 -29.68 -19.64 -56.53
N GLU A 141 -29.50 -18.36 -56.82
CA GLU A 141 -29.30 -17.76 -58.15
C GLU A 141 -29.04 -16.26 -57.90
N SER A 142 -28.25 -15.47 -58.62
CA SER A 142 -27.19 -15.60 -59.64
C SER A 142 -26.98 -14.16 -60.17
N GLY A 143 -25.77 -13.75 -60.58
CA GLY A 143 -25.53 -12.42 -61.20
C GLY A 143 -26.12 -12.28 -62.62
N PRO A 144 -25.75 -11.25 -63.43
CA PRO A 144 -24.32 -10.94 -63.72
C PRO A 144 -23.92 -9.47 -64.09
N ALA A 145 -22.60 -9.19 -64.05
CA ALA A 145 -21.81 -8.22 -64.86
C ALA A 145 -22.23 -6.71 -64.86
N ALA A 146 -21.48 -5.70 -65.33
CA ALA A 146 -20.20 -5.53 -66.06
C ALA A 146 -19.68 -4.06 -65.82
N ASP A 147 -18.43 -3.62 -66.09
CA ASP A 147 -17.10 -4.24 -66.27
C ASP A 147 -16.03 -3.11 -66.35
N SER A 148 -14.73 -3.44 -66.21
CA SER A 148 -13.51 -2.59 -66.38
C SER A 148 -13.23 -1.49 -65.32
N GLY A 149 -11.97 -1.13 -65.03
CA GLY A 149 -10.70 -1.64 -65.59
C GLY A 149 -9.46 -1.29 -64.74
N THR A 150 -8.33 -1.93 -65.04
CA THR A 150 -7.07 -1.89 -64.26
C THR A 150 -6.05 -0.89 -64.78
N ASN A 151 -5.17 -0.37 -63.91
CA ASN A 151 -3.72 -0.53 -64.13
C ASN A 151 -2.84 -0.27 -62.89
N SER A 152 -1.59 -0.74 -62.98
CA SER A 152 -0.52 -0.58 -61.98
C SER A 152 0.72 0.01 -62.65
N SER A 153 1.51 0.81 -61.94
CA SER A 153 2.98 0.86 -62.11
C SER A 153 3.68 1.69 -61.02
N THR A 154 4.94 1.34 -60.74
CA THR A 154 5.90 2.00 -59.84
C THR A 154 6.73 3.08 -60.55
N THR A 155 7.39 4.00 -59.82
CA THR A 155 8.88 4.16 -59.74
C THR A 155 9.38 5.49 -59.10
N THR A 156 10.32 5.36 -58.15
CA THR A 156 11.55 6.18 -57.88
C THR A 156 11.57 7.73 -57.80
N ALA A 157 11.84 8.22 -56.58
CA ALA A 157 13.06 8.98 -56.15
C ALA A 157 13.31 10.49 -56.46
N ALA A 158 14.06 11.10 -55.51
CA ALA A 158 15.02 12.23 -55.59
C ALA A 158 14.57 13.71 -55.37
N ASP A 159 14.73 14.16 -54.10
CA ASP A 159 15.68 15.21 -53.65
C ASP A 159 15.41 16.74 -53.83
N SER A 160 16.02 17.52 -52.93
CA SER A 160 16.39 18.96 -52.96
C SER A 160 15.41 20.11 -52.59
N ALA A 161 15.55 20.57 -51.32
CA ALA A 161 15.71 21.97 -50.85
C ALA A 161 14.52 23.00 -50.86
N PRO A 162 14.58 24.09 -50.03
CA PRO A 162 13.39 24.86 -49.61
C PRO A 162 13.34 26.38 -50.01
N PRO A 163 12.17 27.05 -49.85
CA PRO A 163 12.03 28.51 -49.68
C PRO A 163 12.13 28.90 -48.18
N GLN A 164 12.84 29.94 -47.73
CA GLN A 164 12.72 31.40 -47.99
C GLN A 164 11.56 32.09 -47.26
N GLU A 165 11.91 33.00 -46.33
CA GLU A 165 11.04 33.80 -45.47
C GLU A 165 10.36 34.99 -46.20
N LEU A 166 9.30 35.53 -45.58
CA LEU A 166 8.87 36.93 -45.74
C LEU A 166 8.08 37.38 -44.49
N ASP A 167 8.32 38.61 -44.04
CA ASP A 167 7.94 39.15 -42.72
C ASP A 167 6.85 40.25 -42.76
N ALA A 168 6.31 40.59 -41.58
CA ALA A 168 5.53 41.79 -41.21
C ALA A 168 4.05 41.88 -41.64
N THR A 169 3.10 42.38 -40.82
CA THR A 169 3.03 42.78 -39.38
C THR A 169 1.56 43.03 -38.99
N THR A 170 1.16 42.86 -37.71
CA THR A 170 0.47 43.84 -36.79
C THR A 170 -0.48 43.21 -35.74
N ASP A 171 -0.38 43.72 -34.50
CA ASP A 171 -1.35 43.77 -33.38
C ASP A 171 -1.97 42.49 -32.75
N GLN A 172 -1.37 42.08 -31.62
CA GLN A 172 -2.06 41.50 -30.44
C GLN A 172 -1.45 42.06 -29.14
N PRO A 173 -2.21 42.10 -28.02
CA PRO A 173 -1.72 42.52 -26.69
C PRO A 173 -0.77 41.47 -26.07
N PRO A 174 -0.01 41.81 -25.01
CA PRO A 174 1.00 40.91 -24.44
C PRO A 174 0.37 39.66 -23.80
N GLY A 175 0.63 38.50 -24.39
CA GLY A 175 0.40 37.19 -23.80
C GLY A 175 1.71 36.54 -23.33
N ASN A 176 1.60 35.40 -22.64
CA ASN A 176 2.73 34.66 -22.10
C ASN A 176 3.75 34.30 -23.19
N VAL A 177 5.03 34.54 -22.92
CA VAL A 177 6.13 34.09 -23.79
C VAL A 177 6.33 32.60 -23.56
N PHE A 178 5.74 31.78 -24.43
CA PHE A 178 6.16 30.40 -24.58
C PHE A 178 7.60 30.38 -25.12
N VAL A 179 8.48 29.62 -24.46
CA VAL A 179 9.85 29.40 -24.93
C VAL A 179 9.84 28.16 -25.83
N ASP A 180 10.27 28.29 -27.08
CA ASP A 180 10.24 27.18 -28.04
C ASP A 180 11.16 26.03 -27.62
N ASN A 181 10.60 24.82 -27.62
CA ASN A 181 11.19 23.66 -26.94
C ASN A 181 12.41 23.05 -27.67
N GLU A 182 12.81 23.61 -28.82
CA GLU A 182 13.97 23.12 -29.60
C GLU A 182 15.34 23.51 -29.00
N THR A 183 15.40 24.49 -28.08
CA THR A 183 16.66 24.88 -27.42
C THR A 183 16.98 24.12 -26.13
N MET A 184 16.05 23.30 -25.61
CA MET A 184 16.27 22.51 -24.39
C MET A 184 17.22 21.31 -24.61
N ALA A 185 17.46 20.90 -25.86
CA ALA A 185 18.27 19.72 -26.19
C ALA A 185 19.76 19.85 -25.83
N ASP A 186 20.30 21.07 -25.71
CA ASP A 186 21.70 21.34 -25.35
C ASP A 186 21.90 21.62 -23.84
N TYR A 187 20.83 21.71 -23.05
CA TYR A 187 20.93 21.77 -21.59
C TYR A 187 21.05 20.36 -21.01
N GLU A 188 22.27 19.82 -21.00
CA GLU A 188 22.61 18.80 -20.00
C GLU A 188 22.31 19.39 -18.61
N PHE A 189 21.34 18.82 -17.90
CA PHE A 189 21.05 19.15 -16.51
C PHE A 189 22.20 18.64 -15.63
N SER A 190 23.33 19.33 -15.66
CA SER A 190 24.55 18.90 -15.01
C SER A 190 24.31 18.85 -13.50
N LYS A 191 24.28 17.64 -12.93
CA LYS A 191 23.96 17.37 -11.52
C LYS A 191 25.08 17.87 -10.58
N THR A 192 25.25 19.18 -10.52
CA THR A 192 26.09 19.90 -9.56
C THR A 192 25.19 20.47 -8.48
N ASN A 193 24.85 19.65 -7.47
CA ASN A 193 24.25 20.10 -6.20
C ASN A 193 25.28 20.91 -5.39
N ILE A 194 25.72 22.03 -5.96
CA ILE A 194 26.72 22.94 -5.42
C ILE A 194 26.04 24.31 -5.37
N PRO A 195 25.70 24.82 -4.16
CA PRO A 195 25.06 26.11 -4.02
C PRO A 195 25.87 27.21 -4.70
N TRP A 196 25.19 28.22 -5.28
CA TRP A 196 25.88 29.30 -5.98
C TRP A 196 26.87 30.06 -5.08
N TRP A 197 26.61 30.11 -3.77
CA TRP A 197 27.46 30.72 -2.75
C TRP A 197 28.74 29.94 -2.45
N ASP A 198 28.86 28.64 -2.76
CA ASP A 198 30.10 27.89 -2.53
C ASP A 198 31.27 28.40 -3.39
N SER A 199 30.95 29.10 -4.48
CA SER A 199 31.94 29.79 -5.31
C SER A 199 32.41 31.14 -4.75
N GLU A 200 31.79 31.65 -3.68
CA GLU A 200 32.18 32.91 -3.03
C GLU A 200 33.36 32.74 -2.06
N SER A 201 34.22 33.76 -2.00
CA SER A 201 35.45 33.72 -1.20
C SER A 201 35.28 34.06 0.28
N GLN A 202 34.09 34.53 0.67
CA GLN A 202 33.66 34.89 2.02
C GLN A 202 32.21 34.36 2.22
N PRO A 203 31.68 34.32 3.46
CA PRO A 203 30.24 34.13 3.67
C PRO A 203 29.42 35.19 2.95
N VAL A 204 28.27 34.78 2.40
CA VAL A 204 27.27 35.69 1.82
C VAL A 204 26.48 36.32 2.96
N VAL A 205 26.41 37.65 2.99
CA VAL A 205 25.62 38.42 3.96
C VAL A 205 24.34 38.88 3.28
N ILE A 206 23.20 38.29 3.65
CA ILE A 206 21.88 38.74 3.19
C ILE A 206 21.35 39.75 4.21
N LYS A 207 21.18 41.01 3.77
CA LYS A 207 20.50 42.02 4.58
C LYS A 207 18.98 41.80 4.53
N TYR A 208 18.29 41.95 5.66
CA TYR A 208 16.83 41.89 5.70
C TYR A 208 16.23 42.95 6.62
N ASP A 209 14.94 43.25 6.44
CA ASP A 209 14.15 44.06 7.36
C ASP A 209 12.64 43.80 7.16
N PHE A 210 11.80 44.33 8.05
CA PHE A 210 10.35 44.14 8.01
C PHE A 210 9.65 45.46 7.69
N ARG A 211 9.28 45.65 6.42
CA ARG A 211 8.76 46.93 5.87
C ARG A 211 7.46 46.70 5.09
N THR A 212 6.71 47.78 4.87
CA THR A 212 5.54 47.79 3.97
C THR A 212 5.95 47.50 2.52
N GLU A 213 5.31 46.55 1.86
CA GLU A 213 5.62 46.17 0.48
C GLU A 213 4.63 46.77 -0.51
N ALA A 214 5.10 47.30 -1.66
CA ALA A 214 4.29 47.85 -2.76
C ALA A 214 3.16 48.87 -2.41
N GLY A 215 3.08 49.34 -1.16
CA GLY A 215 2.00 50.21 -0.65
C GLY A 215 0.98 49.51 0.27
N TYR A 216 1.15 48.22 0.52
CA TYR A 216 0.40 47.42 1.49
C TYR A 216 1.07 47.48 2.87
N GLU A 217 0.26 47.39 3.93
CA GLU A 217 0.78 47.34 5.30
C GLU A 217 1.41 45.97 5.60
N ASN A 218 2.40 45.95 6.51
CA ASN A 218 3.03 44.72 6.98
C ASN A 218 2.45 44.39 8.36
N GLU A 219 1.69 43.31 8.43
CA GLU A 219 0.92 42.88 9.60
C GLU A 219 1.70 41.89 10.50
N ILE A 220 2.97 41.61 10.19
CA ILE A 220 3.78 40.66 10.94
C ILE A 220 3.94 41.06 12.42
N THR A 221 3.67 40.10 13.30
CA THR A 221 3.71 40.31 14.76
C THR A 221 5.10 40.14 15.36
N GLU A 222 5.33 40.64 16.59
CA GLU A 222 6.61 40.46 17.30
C GLU A 222 6.96 38.96 17.52
N GLU A 223 5.96 38.09 17.63
CA GLU A 223 6.13 36.65 17.80
C GLU A 223 6.54 35.98 16.47
N GLN A 224 5.90 36.36 15.36
CA GLN A 224 6.28 35.92 14.01
C GLN A 224 7.66 36.44 13.59
N ILE A 225 8.03 37.67 13.97
CA ILE A 225 9.40 38.18 13.78
C ILE A 225 10.40 37.27 14.49
N ALA A 226 10.14 36.85 15.74
CA ALA A 226 11.04 35.94 16.46
C ALA A 226 11.12 34.55 15.82
N ALA A 227 10.01 34.00 15.33
CA ALA A 227 9.99 32.74 14.60
C ALA A 227 10.75 32.82 13.25
N ALA A 228 10.59 33.93 12.52
CA ALA A 228 11.31 34.19 11.28
C ALA A 228 12.82 34.31 11.53
N GLU A 229 13.25 35.14 12.49
CA GLU A 229 14.67 35.29 12.85
C GLU A 229 15.28 33.95 13.32
N GLN A 230 14.51 33.07 13.97
CA GLN A 230 14.92 31.71 14.31
C GLN A 230 15.11 30.81 13.07
N ALA A 231 14.25 30.89 12.06
CA ALA A 231 14.40 30.15 10.81
C ALA A 231 15.61 30.63 9.99
N LEU A 232 15.85 31.95 9.93
CA LEU A 232 17.03 32.53 9.30
C LEU A 232 18.35 32.09 9.98
N GLN A 233 18.36 32.00 11.32
CA GLN A 233 19.51 31.42 12.04
C GLN A 233 19.68 29.92 11.72
N ALA A 234 18.60 29.15 11.68
CA ALA A 234 18.65 27.73 11.32
C ALA A 234 19.19 27.48 9.89
N TRP A 235 18.83 28.33 8.92
CA TRP A 235 19.43 28.30 7.58
C TRP A 235 20.92 28.67 7.59
N SER A 236 21.32 29.64 8.41
CA SER A 236 22.74 29.99 8.62
C SER A 236 23.52 28.77 9.15
N ASP A 237 22.99 28.11 10.18
CA ASP A 237 23.60 26.95 10.83
C ASP A 237 23.67 25.74 9.89
N ALA A 238 22.60 25.46 9.13
CA ALA A 238 22.56 24.39 8.12
C ALA A 238 23.58 24.62 7.00
N SER A 239 23.76 25.87 6.55
CA SER A 239 24.81 26.25 5.60
C SER A 239 26.24 26.20 6.17
N GLY A 240 26.42 25.88 7.45
CA GLY A 240 27.70 25.92 8.14
C GLY A 240 28.29 27.34 8.25
N GLY A 241 27.44 28.37 8.24
CA GLY A 241 27.83 29.78 8.19
C GLY A 241 28.33 30.26 6.81
N ARG A 242 27.94 29.59 5.71
CA ARG A 242 28.15 30.09 4.34
C ARG A 242 27.19 31.22 3.99
N ILE A 243 25.96 31.15 4.49
CA ILE A 243 25.00 32.26 4.54
C ILE A 243 25.04 32.89 5.94
N THR A 244 24.82 34.19 6.02
CA THR A 244 24.62 34.93 7.27
C THR A 244 23.56 36.00 7.05
N TRP A 245 22.50 35.98 7.85
CA TRP A 245 21.41 36.95 7.78
C TRP A 245 21.68 38.12 8.74
N VAL A 246 21.49 39.36 8.27
CA VAL A 246 21.71 40.58 9.08
C VAL A 246 20.51 41.50 8.94
N ARG A 247 19.87 41.84 10.06
CA ARG A 247 18.80 42.84 10.07
C ARG A 247 19.39 44.24 9.92
N ASP A 248 19.02 44.95 8.86
CA ASP A 248 19.55 46.28 8.52
C ASP A 248 18.42 47.28 8.25
N THR A 249 18.04 48.01 9.30
CA THR A 249 17.00 49.04 9.26
C THR A 249 17.45 50.36 8.63
N GLU A 250 18.73 50.50 8.25
CA GLU A 250 19.29 51.73 7.63
C GLU A 250 19.60 51.55 6.13
N ALA A 251 19.77 50.31 5.64
CA ALA A 251 19.88 49.98 4.22
C ALA A 251 18.64 50.39 3.40
N ALA A 252 18.83 50.71 2.10
CA ALA A 252 17.72 51.03 1.21
C ALA A 252 16.82 49.81 0.99
N ALA A 253 15.56 50.02 0.60
CA ALA A 253 14.62 48.92 0.32
C ALA A 253 15.07 48.06 -0.88
N GLU A 254 15.90 48.61 -1.77
CA GLU A 254 16.53 47.90 -2.89
C GLU A 254 17.79 47.11 -2.51
N ASP A 255 18.32 47.27 -1.29
CA ASP A 255 19.53 46.59 -0.78
C ASP A 255 19.24 45.41 0.17
N ILE A 256 17.96 45.04 0.35
CA ILE A 256 17.51 44.04 1.34
C ILE A 256 16.62 42.95 0.74
N LEU A 257 16.44 41.86 1.49
CA LEU A 257 15.24 41.02 1.44
C LEU A 257 14.21 41.56 2.43
N ASN A 258 13.12 42.16 1.95
CA ASN A 258 12.00 42.60 2.79
C ASN A 258 11.20 41.38 3.27
N ILE A 259 10.73 41.36 4.52
CA ILE A 259 9.99 40.24 5.10
C ILE A 259 8.67 40.72 5.70
N GLY A 260 7.57 40.03 5.45
CA GLY A 260 6.29 40.40 6.06
C GLY A 260 5.16 39.39 5.97
N VAL A 261 4.05 39.79 6.57
CA VAL A 261 2.72 39.18 6.44
C VAL A 261 1.79 40.28 5.93
N GLY A 262 0.93 39.99 4.95
CA GLY A 262 0.04 40.99 4.36
C GLY A 262 -0.73 40.46 3.15
N ASP A 263 -1.54 41.33 2.55
CA ASP A 263 -2.27 41.02 1.32
C ASP A 263 -1.27 40.73 0.17
N LEU A 264 -1.38 39.55 -0.46
CA LEU A 264 -0.48 39.08 -1.51
C LEU A 264 -0.58 39.88 -2.82
N GLY A 265 -1.56 40.77 -2.93
CA GLY A 265 -1.61 41.82 -3.96
C GLY A 265 -0.36 42.69 -3.96
N ALA A 266 0.37 42.78 -2.85
CA ALA A 266 1.70 43.39 -2.77
C ALA A 266 2.70 42.81 -3.78
N LEU A 267 2.63 41.51 -4.06
CA LEU A 267 3.45 40.81 -5.06
C LEU A 267 2.69 40.48 -6.35
N GLY A 268 1.42 40.89 -6.47
CA GLY A 268 0.56 40.71 -7.64
C GLY A 268 -0.31 39.45 -7.65
N TYR A 269 -0.55 38.82 -6.51
CA TYR A 269 -1.39 37.61 -6.35
C TYR A 269 -2.70 37.95 -5.62
N ASN A 270 -3.53 36.95 -5.32
CA ASN A 270 -4.77 37.12 -4.54
C ASN A 270 -4.60 36.49 -3.16
N SER A 271 -4.94 37.22 -2.10
CA SER A 271 -5.07 36.67 -0.75
C SER A 271 -6.38 35.89 -0.57
N SER A 272 -6.31 34.74 0.11
CA SER A 272 -7.48 33.94 0.49
C SER A 272 -7.09 32.82 1.46
N ALA A 273 -7.89 32.60 2.50
CA ALA A 273 -7.69 31.49 3.44
C ALA A 273 -7.80 30.12 2.77
N GLU A 274 -6.95 29.18 3.19
CA GLU A 274 -6.60 27.92 2.50
C GLU A 274 -6.00 28.13 1.09
N GLY A 275 -5.41 29.30 0.84
CA GLY A 275 -4.80 29.70 -0.43
C GLY A 275 -3.28 29.60 -0.42
N THR A 276 -2.63 30.50 -1.17
CA THR A 276 -1.17 30.57 -1.24
C THR A 276 -0.63 31.10 0.09
N LEU A 277 -0.07 30.25 0.94
CA LEU A 277 0.32 30.66 2.30
C LEU A 277 1.44 31.72 2.33
N GLY A 278 2.33 31.70 1.34
CA GLY A 278 3.42 32.65 1.19
C GLY A 278 4.04 32.62 -0.20
N ILE A 279 4.82 33.66 -0.49
CA ILE A 279 5.51 33.87 -1.77
C ILE A 279 6.83 34.60 -1.54
N SER A 280 7.90 34.09 -2.15
CA SER A 280 9.19 34.75 -2.27
C SER A 280 9.44 35.24 -3.70
N LYS A 281 9.95 36.47 -3.80
CA LYS A 281 10.45 37.07 -5.05
C LYS A 281 11.83 37.62 -4.79
N SER A 282 12.84 37.16 -5.51
CA SER A 282 14.22 37.46 -5.19
C SER A 282 15.14 37.34 -6.39
N LYS A 283 16.32 37.93 -6.29
CA LYS A 283 17.35 37.90 -7.33
C LYS A 283 18.74 37.97 -6.69
N LEU A 284 19.76 37.55 -7.44
CA LEU A 284 21.14 37.83 -7.06
C LEU A 284 21.53 39.26 -7.45
N ASP A 285 22.20 39.96 -6.55
CA ASP A 285 22.86 41.23 -6.84
C ASP A 285 24.26 41.28 -6.20
N ASN A 286 24.95 42.41 -6.34
CA ASN A 286 26.34 42.61 -5.98
C ASN A 286 26.44 43.16 -4.54
N ALA A 287 27.15 42.47 -3.66
CA ALA A 287 27.28 42.89 -2.26
C ALA A 287 28.17 44.14 -2.10
N GLU A 288 27.82 45.03 -1.18
CA GLU A 288 28.67 46.17 -0.79
C GLU A 288 30.04 45.67 -0.29
N GLY A 289 31.11 45.97 -1.04
CA GLY A 289 32.47 45.49 -0.76
C GLY A 289 32.95 44.35 -1.66
N GLY A 290 32.06 43.74 -2.45
CA GLY A 290 32.36 42.71 -3.45
C GLY A 290 31.97 41.29 -3.03
N GLY A 291 31.47 40.52 -3.99
CA GLY A 291 30.76 39.25 -3.79
C GLY A 291 29.31 39.38 -4.27
N ARG A 292 28.50 38.34 -4.08
CA ARG A 292 27.05 38.35 -4.39
C ARG A 292 26.19 38.30 -3.12
N THR A 293 24.99 38.85 -3.20
CA THR A 293 23.93 38.84 -2.17
C THR A 293 22.58 38.48 -2.80
N VAL A 294 21.61 38.15 -1.96
CA VAL A 294 20.18 38.10 -2.30
C VAL A 294 19.53 39.44 -1.93
N ILE A 295 18.59 39.90 -2.75
CA ILE A 295 17.63 41.00 -2.44
C ILE A 295 16.25 40.69 -3.05
N GLY A 296 15.18 41.29 -2.52
CA GLY A 296 13.79 41.01 -2.91
C GLY A 296 12.80 41.08 -1.74
N THR A 297 11.81 40.18 -1.72
CA THR A 297 10.76 40.09 -0.70
C THR A 297 10.38 38.64 -0.38
N ILE A 298 10.10 38.33 0.89
CA ILE A 298 9.29 37.19 1.36
C ILE A 298 8.00 37.75 1.95
N TRP A 299 6.84 37.27 1.49
CA TRP A 299 5.53 37.78 1.92
C TRP A 299 4.56 36.62 2.17
N LEU A 300 4.04 36.51 3.39
CA LEU A 300 3.06 35.50 3.80
C LEU A 300 1.64 36.11 3.84
N ASP A 301 0.60 35.31 3.58
CA ASP A 301 -0.77 35.81 3.45
C ASP A 301 -1.37 36.24 4.81
N ASN A 302 -2.01 37.41 4.87
CA ASN A 302 -2.79 37.86 6.03
C ASN A 302 -4.18 37.21 6.13
N ALA A 303 -4.64 36.52 5.09
CA ALA A 303 -5.91 35.78 5.12
C ALA A 303 -5.83 34.48 5.94
N GLU A 304 -4.63 33.96 6.20
CA GLU A 304 -4.39 32.72 6.94
C GLU A 304 -4.46 32.90 8.47
N THR A 305 -4.87 31.83 9.16
CA THR A 305 -4.80 31.78 10.63
C THR A 305 -3.48 31.13 11.05
N TRP A 306 -2.51 31.96 11.39
CA TRP A 306 -1.17 31.52 11.79
C TRP A 306 -1.13 30.97 13.21
N ASP A 307 -0.48 29.82 13.38
CA ASP A 307 0.14 29.41 14.64
C ASP A 307 1.63 29.76 14.60
N ASN A 308 2.18 30.13 15.75
CA ASN A 308 3.58 30.53 15.94
C ASN A 308 4.33 29.56 16.89
N THR A 309 3.67 28.48 17.34
CA THR A 309 4.08 27.67 18.50
C THR A 309 4.92 26.44 18.12
N ILE A 310 6.14 26.67 17.62
CA ILE A 310 7.05 25.62 17.11
C ILE A 310 7.18 24.40 18.04
N GLY A 311 6.80 23.23 17.52
CA GLY A 311 6.85 21.91 18.15
C GLY A 311 5.52 21.41 18.71
N ASN A 312 4.37 21.95 18.29
CA ASN A 312 3.05 21.54 18.81
C ASN A 312 2.24 20.62 17.86
N GLY A 313 2.65 20.46 16.61
CA GLY A 313 1.89 19.81 15.54
C GLY A 313 1.12 20.80 14.65
N ASN A 314 -0.06 20.38 14.17
CA ASN A 314 -0.96 21.22 13.37
C ASN A 314 -2.28 21.43 14.12
N PRO A 315 -2.51 22.57 14.81
CA PRO A 315 -3.81 22.85 15.40
C PRO A 315 -4.89 23.06 14.32
N ALA A 316 -6.10 22.58 14.61
CA ALA A 316 -7.18 22.55 13.62
C ALA A 316 -7.59 23.96 13.17
N GLY A 317 -7.51 24.21 11.85
CA GLY A 317 -7.80 25.52 11.25
C GLY A 317 -6.67 26.54 11.37
N THR A 318 -5.42 26.09 11.53
CA THR A 318 -4.23 26.96 11.54
C THR A 318 -3.10 26.42 10.64
N LYS A 319 -2.10 27.27 10.35
CA LYS A 319 -0.85 26.91 9.68
C LYS A 319 0.35 27.35 10.53
N ASP A 320 1.38 26.53 10.68
CA ASP A 320 2.61 26.94 11.35
C ASP A 320 3.38 27.95 10.50
N PHE A 321 3.50 29.17 11.04
CA PHE A 321 4.24 30.26 10.45
C PHE A 321 5.72 29.92 10.24
N PHE A 322 6.35 29.19 11.17
CA PHE A 322 7.78 28.86 11.06
C PHE A 322 8.05 27.99 9.83
N THR A 323 7.23 26.97 9.59
CA THR A 323 7.36 26.04 8.46
C THR A 323 7.22 26.76 7.12
N VAL A 324 6.20 27.59 6.95
CA VAL A 324 5.97 28.32 5.69
C VAL A 324 7.05 29.37 5.46
N PHE A 325 7.42 30.14 6.49
CA PHE A 325 8.49 31.11 6.36
C PHE A 325 9.85 30.44 6.08
N ALA A 326 10.13 29.29 6.69
CA ALA A 326 11.37 28.54 6.45
C ALA A 326 11.46 27.99 5.01
N HIS A 327 10.33 27.62 4.41
CA HIS A 327 10.21 27.22 3.00
C HIS A 327 10.52 28.41 2.07
N GLU A 328 9.82 29.54 2.23
CA GLU A 328 10.07 30.74 1.42
C GLU A 328 11.49 31.32 1.59
N ALA A 329 12.08 31.20 2.78
CA ALA A 329 13.47 31.58 3.00
C ALA A 329 14.48 30.70 2.23
N GLY A 330 14.13 29.45 1.93
CA GLY A 330 14.92 28.57 1.06
C GLY A 330 14.80 28.96 -0.41
N HIS A 331 13.59 29.17 -0.92
CA HIS A 331 13.36 29.69 -2.28
C HIS A 331 14.06 31.04 -2.50
N ALA A 332 13.98 31.97 -1.54
CA ALA A 332 14.68 33.26 -1.60
C ALA A 332 16.21 33.11 -1.70
N MET A 333 16.79 32.02 -1.20
CA MET A 333 18.22 31.72 -1.37
C MET A 333 18.54 31.02 -2.71
N GLY A 334 17.55 30.53 -3.44
CA GLY A 334 17.71 29.74 -4.66
C GLY A 334 17.81 28.23 -4.42
N LEU A 335 17.06 27.72 -3.43
CA LEU A 335 16.67 26.31 -3.37
C LEU A 335 15.41 26.08 -4.19
N GLU A 336 15.35 24.92 -4.85
CA GLU A 336 14.18 24.39 -5.54
C GLU A 336 13.43 23.40 -4.62
N ASP A 337 12.25 22.92 -5.01
CA ASP A 337 11.43 22.04 -4.18
C ASP A 337 12.04 20.64 -4.02
N ASP A 338 11.84 20.04 -2.85
CA ASP A 338 12.12 18.64 -2.57
C ASP A 338 10.97 17.78 -3.09
N LEU A 339 10.94 17.63 -4.42
CA LEU A 339 10.13 16.67 -5.17
C LEU A 339 10.48 15.19 -4.84
N GLY A 340 11.40 14.95 -3.89
CA GLY A 340 12.17 13.71 -3.73
C GLY A 340 12.26 13.16 -2.29
N SER A 341 11.10 12.79 -1.72
CA SER A 341 10.92 11.82 -0.61
C SER A 341 11.08 12.26 0.85
N SER A 342 11.55 13.47 1.16
CA SER A 342 11.75 13.91 2.55
C SER A 342 10.55 14.65 3.17
N ILE A 343 9.72 13.93 3.92
CA ILE A 343 8.58 14.48 4.69
C ILE A 343 9.05 15.57 5.68
N GLY A 344 10.25 15.40 6.25
CA GLY A 344 10.82 16.33 7.22
C GLY A 344 11.42 17.60 6.64
N ALA A 345 11.73 17.66 5.34
CA ALA A 345 12.34 18.84 4.72
C ALA A 345 11.36 20.02 4.63
N VAL A 346 11.79 21.23 5.02
CA VAL A 346 10.94 22.44 4.84
C VAL A 346 10.71 22.78 3.38
N MET A 347 11.66 22.48 2.48
CA MET A 347 11.51 22.66 1.03
C MET A 347 10.61 21.61 0.36
N ASN A 348 9.85 20.84 1.13
CA ASN A 348 8.82 19.99 0.52
C ASN A 348 7.65 20.88 0.05
N PRO A 349 7.12 20.72 -1.19
CA PRO A 349 6.09 21.59 -1.78
C PRO A 349 4.69 21.47 -1.14
N GLN A 350 4.59 20.92 0.06
CA GLN A 350 3.33 20.60 0.72
C GLN A 350 3.36 20.90 2.21
N TYR A 351 2.27 21.47 2.73
CA TYR A 351 2.03 21.59 4.17
C TYR A 351 1.36 20.33 4.70
N LEU A 352 2.16 19.28 4.94
CA LEU A 352 1.69 18.01 5.50
C LEU A 352 1.74 18.03 7.03
N ILE A 353 2.86 18.51 7.58
CA ILE A 353 3.14 18.62 9.01
C ILE A 353 3.90 19.91 9.31
N GLU A 354 3.82 20.35 10.57
CA GLU A 354 4.77 21.30 11.17
C GLU A 354 6.22 20.76 11.09
N ARG A 355 7.16 21.63 10.75
CA ARG A 355 8.60 21.34 10.56
C ARG A 355 9.47 22.39 11.25
N GLY A 356 9.82 22.14 12.51
CA GLY A 356 10.82 22.95 13.23
C GLY A 356 12.24 22.86 12.64
N VAL A 357 13.20 23.51 13.30
CA VAL A 357 14.63 23.67 12.89
C VAL A 357 15.30 22.41 12.29
N ALA A 358 14.94 21.21 12.73
CA ALA A 358 15.46 19.96 12.17
C ALA A 358 15.13 19.78 10.67
N GLY A 359 13.99 20.29 10.20
CA GLY A 359 13.57 20.21 8.80
C GLY A 359 14.32 21.13 7.85
N ILE A 360 14.83 22.26 8.34
CA ILE A 360 15.80 23.11 7.61
C ILE A 360 17.12 22.34 7.42
N ALA A 361 17.58 21.69 8.49
CA ALA A 361 18.79 20.86 8.45
C ALA A 361 18.61 19.55 7.64
N GLU A 362 17.37 19.12 7.35
CA GLU A 362 17.09 18.01 6.43
C GLU A 362 17.01 18.49 4.98
N ALA A 363 16.27 19.57 4.72
CA ALA A 363 16.18 20.20 3.40
C ALA A 363 17.57 20.54 2.83
N TYR A 364 18.49 21.07 3.64
CA TYR A 364 19.86 21.36 3.18
C TYR A 364 20.64 20.11 2.70
N LYS A 365 20.23 18.89 3.07
CA LYS A 365 20.85 17.62 2.63
C LYS A 365 20.28 17.12 1.30
N THR A 366 18.99 17.33 1.06
CA THR A 366 18.26 16.88 -0.14
C THR A 366 18.19 17.94 -1.24
N ALA A 367 18.38 19.21 -0.87
CA ALA A 367 18.21 20.38 -1.73
C ALA A 367 18.80 20.25 -3.14
N ILE A 368 17.93 20.57 -4.10
CA ILE A 368 18.30 20.98 -5.44
C ILE A 368 18.56 22.50 -5.37
N PHE A 369 19.69 22.95 -5.91
CA PHE A 369 20.07 24.35 -5.97
C PHE A 369 20.03 24.82 -7.42
N PHE A 370 19.48 26.00 -7.68
CA PHE A 370 19.49 26.56 -9.04
C PHE A 370 20.93 26.74 -9.55
N PRO A 371 21.21 26.39 -10.82
CA PRO A 371 22.55 26.43 -11.39
C PRO A 371 23.10 27.86 -11.38
N ARG A 372 24.37 28.01 -10.98
CA ARG A 372 25.08 29.28 -10.70
C ARG A 372 24.56 30.49 -11.50
N PRO A 373 23.68 31.33 -10.93
CA PRO A 373 23.14 32.49 -11.64
C PRO A 373 24.12 33.66 -11.67
N GLU A 374 23.97 34.51 -12.69
CA GLU A 374 24.71 35.77 -12.80
C GLU A 374 23.97 36.90 -12.06
N PRO A 375 24.64 38.00 -11.65
CA PRO A 375 23.97 39.12 -11.02
C PRO A 375 22.88 39.72 -11.92
N GLY A 376 21.69 39.92 -11.37
CA GLY A 376 20.48 40.33 -12.10
C GLY A 376 19.64 39.18 -12.67
N SER A 377 20.08 37.92 -12.58
CA SER A 377 19.19 36.77 -12.78
C SER A 377 18.11 36.73 -11.69
N PRO A 378 16.82 36.59 -12.05
CA PRO A 378 15.79 36.23 -11.09
C PRO A 378 16.11 34.89 -10.44
N LEU A 379 15.83 34.81 -9.13
CA LEU A 379 15.57 33.59 -8.39
C LEU A 379 14.06 33.42 -8.14
N ASP A 380 13.22 34.32 -8.68
CA ASP A 380 11.77 34.34 -8.52
C ASP A 380 11.19 32.94 -8.73
N GLY A 381 10.56 32.42 -7.67
CA GLY A 381 10.04 31.07 -7.66
C GLY A 381 9.00 30.83 -8.75
N TYR A 382 8.87 29.56 -9.13
CA TYR A 382 7.67 29.10 -9.81
C TYR A 382 6.44 29.38 -8.93
N ALA A 383 5.24 29.38 -9.51
CA ALA A 383 4.03 29.66 -8.75
C ALA A 383 3.83 28.57 -7.68
N VAL A 384 4.23 28.87 -6.44
CA VAL A 384 4.25 27.92 -5.31
C VAL A 384 2.94 27.14 -5.26
N HIS A 385 3.06 25.83 -5.43
CA HIS A 385 1.91 24.94 -5.36
C HIS A 385 1.34 25.06 -3.95
N ASN A 386 0.03 25.31 -3.90
CA ASN A 386 -0.67 25.74 -2.69
C ASN A 386 -0.28 24.87 -1.49
N LEU A 387 0.33 25.47 -0.44
CA LEU A 387 0.52 24.82 0.87
C LEU A 387 -0.84 24.66 1.62
N GLY A 388 -1.88 24.24 0.90
CA GLY A 388 -3.21 23.99 1.43
C GLY A 388 -3.26 22.71 2.26
N ALA A 389 -4.40 22.48 2.92
CA ALA A 389 -4.68 21.33 3.78
C ALA A 389 -4.84 19.98 3.03
N GLY A 390 -3.94 19.69 2.08
CA GLY A 390 -3.94 18.53 1.19
C GLY A 390 -4.09 18.90 -0.27
N PHE A 391 -3.74 17.95 -1.15
CA PHE A 391 -3.94 18.08 -2.60
C PHE A 391 -5.43 18.29 -2.95
N PRO A 392 -5.77 19.02 -4.04
CA PRO A 392 -7.15 19.15 -4.50
C PRO A 392 -7.80 17.79 -4.74
N GLN A 393 -8.95 17.53 -4.11
CA GLN A 393 -9.69 16.25 -4.22
C GLN A 393 -10.70 16.27 -5.38
N LEU A 394 -11.27 15.11 -5.73
CA LEU A 394 -12.34 15.04 -6.74
C LEU A 394 -13.59 15.77 -6.26
N THR A 395 -14.16 16.61 -7.12
CA THR A 395 -15.47 17.24 -6.88
C THR A 395 -16.63 16.35 -7.34
N GLN A 396 -17.83 16.55 -6.79
CA GLN A 396 -19.07 15.87 -7.23
C GLN A 396 -19.28 15.93 -8.76
N VAL A 397 -18.91 17.04 -9.40
CA VAL A 397 -19.05 17.24 -10.85
C VAL A 397 -18.10 16.31 -11.62
N GLU A 398 -16.86 16.19 -11.18
CA GLU A 398 -15.86 15.31 -11.79
C GLU A 398 -16.20 13.84 -11.57
N VAL A 399 -16.69 13.47 -10.39
CA VAL A 399 -17.22 12.11 -10.11
C VAL A 399 -18.36 11.78 -11.08
N GLY A 400 -19.31 12.70 -11.28
CA GLY A 400 -20.38 12.53 -12.26
C GLY A 400 -19.86 12.36 -13.71
N GLN A 401 -18.93 13.21 -14.13
CA GLN A 401 -18.32 13.16 -15.47
C GLN A 401 -17.55 11.86 -15.71
N LEU A 402 -16.83 11.35 -14.70
CA LEU A 402 -16.10 10.07 -14.78
C LEU A 402 -17.03 8.87 -14.89
N LEU A 403 -18.14 8.85 -14.14
CA LEU A 403 -19.17 7.80 -14.25
C LEU A 403 -19.82 7.79 -15.64
N ASP A 404 -20.12 8.98 -16.19
CA ASP A 404 -20.72 9.10 -17.53
C ASP A 404 -19.73 8.74 -18.65
N ARG A 405 -18.45 9.11 -18.54
CA ARG A 405 -17.39 8.65 -19.45
C ARG A 405 -17.23 7.13 -19.42
N ALA A 406 -17.22 6.54 -18.22
CA ALA A 406 -17.03 5.09 -18.06
C ALA A 406 -18.18 4.29 -18.71
N SER A 407 -19.44 4.67 -18.43
CA SER A 407 -20.60 4.02 -19.05
C SER A 407 -20.70 4.26 -20.57
N ALA A 408 -20.08 5.33 -21.09
CA ALA A 408 -19.96 5.55 -22.53
C ALA A 408 -18.77 4.82 -23.20
N ALA A 409 -17.79 4.32 -22.43
CA ALA A 409 -16.55 3.76 -22.98
C ALA A 409 -16.71 2.37 -23.62
N SER A 410 -17.84 1.69 -23.39
CA SER A 410 -18.23 0.46 -24.11
C SER A 410 -19.68 0.55 -24.59
N ALA A 411 -20.00 -0.22 -25.63
CA ALA A 411 -21.37 -0.47 -26.09
C ALA A 411 -22.12 -1.51 -25.24
N SER A 412 -21.45 -2.15 -24.28
CA SER A 412 -22.07 -2.93 -23.20
C SER A 412 -22.96 -2.05 -22.31
N GLN A 413 -23.95 -2.67 -21.63
CA GLN A 413 -24.81 -2.02 -20.63
C GLN A 413 -25.00 -2.91 -19.38
N ASP A 414 -24.06 -3.83 -19.16
CA ASP A 414 -24.07 -4.85 -18.11
C ASP A 414 -23.00 -4.62 -17.02
N ALA A 415 -22.40 -3.41 -16.92
CA ALA A 415 -21.42 -3.07 -15.90
C ALA A 415 -22.02 -2.37 -14.65
N ILE A 416 -21.20 -2.35 -13.60
CA ILE A 416 -21.29 -1.38 -12.50
C ILE A 416 -19.94 -0.64 -12.43
N ILE A 417 -20.00 0.68 -12.32
CA ILE A 417 -18.84 1.55 -12.13
C ILE A 417 -18.96 2.22 -10.75
N ALA A 418 -17.91 2.14 -9.94
CA ALA A 418 -17.81 2.82 -8.65
C ALA A 418 -16.58 3.74 -8.64
N ILE A 419 -16.71 4.89 -7.99
CA ILE A 419 -15.61 5.82 -7.70
C ILE A 419 -15.52 5.99 -6.19
N VAL A 420 -14.30 5.90 -5.65
CA VAL A 420 -13.99 6.10 -4.23
C VAL A 420 -12.90 7.15 -4.07
N ASP A 421 -12.85 7.84 -2.93
CA ASP A 421 -11.72 8.73 -2.60
C ASP A 421 -10.47 7.95 -2.15
N ARG A 422 -9.44 8.69 -1.71
CA ARG A 422 -8.21 8.10 -1.18
C ARG A 422 -8.41 7.32 0.13
N ASN A 423 -9.46 7.60 0.91
CA ASN A 423 -9.89 6.83 2.10
C ASN A 423 -10.68 5.55 1.74
N GLY A 424 -11.25 5.48 0.53
CA GLY A 424 -12.16 4.42 0.11
C GLY A 424 -13.65 4.74 0.38
N ILE A 425 -13.99 5.98 0.72
CA ILE A 425 -15.38 6.46 0.81
C ILE A 425 -15.96 6.48 -0.61
N ILE A 426 -17.14 5.89 -0.80
CA ILE A 426 -17.81 5.76 -2.09
C ILE A 426 -18.38 7.12 -2.49
N LEU A 427 -17.77 7.75 -3.49
CA LEU A 427 -18.17 9.07 -3.97
C LEU A 427 -19.31 9.01 -4.98
N GLY A 428 -19.41 7.92 -5.75
CA GLY A 428 -20.47 7.74 -6.73
C GLY A 428 -20.47 6.33 -7.31
N VAL A 429 -21.67 5.86 -7.67
CA VAL A 429 -21.87 4.54 -8.28
C VAL A 429 -22.83 4.68 -9.45
N ARG A 430 -22.44 4.18 -10.62
CA ARG A 430 -23.27 4.03 -11.82
C ARG A 430 -23.58 2.54 -12.00
N VAL A 431 -24.85 2.19 -12.03
CA VAL A 431 -25.32 0.85 -12.41
C VAL A 431 -25.96 0.95 -13.78
N GLU A 432 -25.48 0.16 -14.73
CA GLU A 432 -25.94 0.20 -16.12
C GLU A 432 -27.30 -0.49 -16.34
N GLN A 433 -27.92 -0.23 -17.49
CA GLN A 433 -29.33 -0.51 -17.68
C GLN A 433 -29.67 -2.01 -17.63
N ASP A 434 -28.84 -2.89 -18.19
CA ASP A 434 -29.11 -4.33 -18.18
C ASP A 434 -28.81 -4.98 -16.81
N VAL A 435 -27.95 -4.37 -16.00
CA VAL A 435 -27.82 -4.74 -14.58
C VAL A 435 -29.10 -4.36 -13.82
N LEU A 436 -29.63 -3.15 -14.02
CA LEU A 436 -30.91 -2.72 -13.41
C LEU A 436 -32.11 -3.55 -13.90
N ASN A 437 -32.07 -4.04 -15.15
CA ASN A 437 -33.09 -4.93 -15.70
C ASN A 437 -33.03 -6.35 -15.10
N THR A 438 -31.84 -6.78 -14.66
CA THR A 438 -31.58 -8.16 -14.22
C THR A 438 -31.61 -8.32 -12.70
N ILE A 439 -30.88 -7.47 -11.98
CA ILE A 439 -30.75 -7.52 -10.51
C ILE A 439 -31.76 -6.56 -9.87
N VAL A 440 -33.00 -7.02 -9.76
CA VAL A 440 -34.12 -6.24 -9.20
C VAL A 440 -34.24 -6.30 -7.67
N ASP A 441 -33.48 -7.17 -7.01
CA ASP A 441 -33.42 -7.26 -5.54
C ASP A 441 -32.39 -6.26 -4.98
N PRO A 442 -32.77 -5.30 -4.12
CA PRO A 442 -31.84 -4.30 -3.58
C PRO A 442 -30.67 -4.88 -2.77
N ALA A 443 -30.84 -6.03 -2.11
CA ALA A 443 -29.78 -6.65 -1.32
C ALA A 443 -28.76 -7.39 -2.22
N VAL A 444 -29.21 -7.99 -3.32
CA VAL A 444 -28.31 -8.54 -4.35
C VAL A 444 -27.64 -7.42 -5.14
N LEU A 445 -28.36 -6.34 -5.44
CA LEU A 445 -27.79 -5.17 -6.12
C LEU A 445 -26.71 -4.50 -5.27
N ALA A 446 -26.91 -4.35 -3.95
CA ALA A 446 -25.89 -3.84 -3.05
C ALA A 446 -24.63 -4.72 -3.06
N PHE A 447 -24.79 -6.05 -2.95
CA PHE A 447 -23.68 -7.00 -3.06
C PHE A 447 -22.95 -6.93 -4.42
N ALA A 448 -23.67 -6.72 -5.52
CA ALA A 448 -23.09 -6.51 -6.84
C ALA A 448 -22.29 -5.19 -6.90
N ILE A 449 -22.81 -4.10 -6.34
CA ILE A 449 -22.14 -2.80 -6.26
C ILE A 449 -20.85 -2.88 -5.43
N ASP A 450 -20.86 -3.61 -4.31
CA ASP A 450 -19.66 -3.86 -3.51
C ASP A 450 -18.54 -4.55 -4.31
N GLY A 451 -18.87 -5.21 -5.44
CA GLY A 451 -17.88 -5.78 -6.36
C GLY A 451 -17.10 -4.71 -7.15
N ALA A 452 -17.77 -3.65 -7.60
CA ALA A 452 -17.12 -2.49 -8.22
C ALA A 452 -16.35 -1.66 -7.18
N VAL A 453 -16.91 -1.48 -5.98
CA VAL A 453 -16.27 -0.77 -4.87
C VAL A 453 -14.98 -1.48 -4.43
N ALA A 454 -14.97 -2.82 -4.34
CA ALA A 454 -13.78 -3.59 -4.03
C ALA A 454 -12.64 -3.31 -5.03
N LYS A 455 -12.92 -3.26 -6.34
CA LYS A 455 -11.92 -2.88 -7.36
C LYS A 455 -11.43 -1.45 -7.22
N ALA A 456 -12.34 -0.50 -7.00
CA ALA A 456 -12.01 0.91 -6.83
C ALA A 456 -11.06 1.12 -5.63
N ARG A 457 -11.39 0.51 -4.49
CA ARG A 457 -10.55 0.49 -3.27
C ARG A 457 -9.21 -0.20 -3.49
N SER A 458 -9.19 -1.34 -4.18
CA SER A 458 -7.95 -2.08 -4.44
C SER A 458 -6.93 -1.27 -5.22
N ALA A 459 -7.38 -0.35 -6.07
CA ALA A 459 -6.48 0.50 -6.81
C ALA A 459 -6.01 1.70 -6.00
N CYS A 460 -6.90 2.44 -5.32
CA CYS A 460 -6.47 3.58 -4.52
C CYS A 460 -5.70 3.15 -3.26
N PHE A 461 -6.03 2.02 -2.62
CA PHE A 461 -5.37 1.57 -1.39
C PHE A 461 -3.91 1.20 -1.62
N PHE A 462 -3.62 0.43 -2.68
CA PHE A 462 -2.28 -0.07 -2.99
C PHE A 462 -1.45 0.86 -3.88
N SER A 463 -2.07 1.79 -4.61
CA SER A 463 -1.32 2.82 -5.33
C SER A 463 -0.73 3.88 -4.37
N SER A 464 0.27 4.61 -4.87
CA SER A 464 0.92 5.75 -4.21
C SER A 464 1.31 6.78 -5.26
N ASN A 465 1.60 8.03 -4.87
CA ASN A 465 2.13 9.05 -5.79
C ASN A 465 3.38 8.54 -6.52
N ALA A 466 4.20 7.75 -5.82
CA ALA A 466 5.41 7.14 -6.34
C ALA A 466 5.21 5.78 -7.06
N GLY A 467 3.98 5.28 -7.26
CA GLY A 467 3.78 3.91 -7.75
C GLY A 467 2.34 3.54 -8.12
N PRO A 468 2.03 3.32 -9.42
CA PRO A 468 0.74 2.86 -9.89
C PRO A 468 0.58 1.34 -9.69
N ILE A 469 -0.26 0.96 -8.72
CA ILE A 469 -0.58 -0.43 -8.40
C ILE A 469 -2.09 -0.62 -8.56
N THR A 470 -2.46 -1.25 -9.67
CA THR A 470 -3.86 -1.52 -10.06
C THR A 470 -4.35 -2.83 -9.47
N SER A 471 -5.64 -3.17 -9.57
CA SER A 471 -6.12 -4.50 -9.13
C SER A 471 -5.46 -5.66 -9.91
N ARG A 472 -4.95 -5.40 -11.13
CA ARG A 472 -4.08 -6.31 -11.89
C ARG A 472 -2.69 -6.44 -11.26
N THR A 473 -2.08 -5.34 -10.83
CA THR A 473 -0.78 -5.37 -10.15
C THR A 473 -0.89 -6.09 -8.80
N VAL A 474 -1.96 -5.82 -8.03
CA VAL A 474 -2.25 -6.56 -6.79
C VAL A 474 -2.45 -8.04 -7.10
N ARG A 475 -3.16 -8.43 -8.18
CA ARG A 475 -3.29 -9.86 -8.56
C ARG A 475 -1.96 -10.55 -8.78
N ASN A 476 -1.04 -9.89 -9.48
CA ASN A 476 0.30 -10.42 -9.74
C ASN A 476 1.12 -10.59 -8.45
N LEU A 477 0.93 -9.71 -7.45
CA LEU A 477 1.63 -9.78 -6.15
C LEU A 477 0.95 -10.70 -5.12
N SER A 478 -0.38 -10.84 -5.17
CA SER A 478 -1.21 -11.63 -4.25
C SER A 478 -0.93 -13.12 -4.42
N GLN A 479 -1.32 -13.64 -5.58
CA GLN A 479 -1.28 -15.06 -5.90
C GLN A 479 -1.81 -15.93 -4.73
N THR A 480 -2.90 -15.50 -4.11
CA THR A 480 -3.71 -16.32 -3.19
C THR A 480 -4.32 -17.51 -3.93
N THR A 481 -4.53 -18.62 -3.22
CA THR A 481 -5.43 -19.69 -3.68
C THR A 481 -6.86 -19.27 -3.40
N ILE A 482 -7.66 -19.07 -4.44
CA ILE A 482 -9.04 -18.60 -4.36
C ILE A 482 -9.94 -19.72 -4.84
N THR A 483 -10.81 -20.22 -3.96
CA THR A 483 -11.76 -21.29 -4.31
C THR A 483 -13.00 -20.73 -5.02
N GLN A 484 -13.65 -21.58 -5.82
CA GLN A 484 -14.96 -21.29 -6.39
C GLN A 484 -15.98 -20.95 -5.29
N ARG A 485 -15.88 -21.59 -4.12
CA ARG A 485 -16.83 -21.42 -3.02
C ARG A 485 -16.74 -20.06 -2.33
N GLU A 486 -15.56 -19.44 -2.33
CA GLU A 486 -15.35 -18.09 -1.84
C GLU A 486 -15.88 -17.03 -2.81
N VAL A 487 -15.67 -17.23 -4.12
CA VAL A 487 -16.18 -16.31 -5.17
C VAL A 487 -17.70 -16.40 -5.32
N GLN A 488 -18.28 -17.60 -5.19
CA GLN A 488 -19.73 -17.85 -5.19
C GLN A 488 -20.33 -17.79 -3.77
N GLY A 489 -19.86 -16.83 -2.96
CA GLY A 489 -20.41 -16.48 -1.65
C GLY A 489 -20.94 -15.06 -1.63
N ASN A 490 -21.90 -14.79 -0.75
CA ASN A 490 -22.40 -13.45 -0.43
C ASN A 490 -22.22 -13.21 1.09
N PRO A 491 -21.49 -12.16 1.50
CA PRO A 491 -21.14 -11.96 2.91
C PRO A 491 -22.32 -11.46 3.75
N ASN A 492 -23.37 -10.95 3.10
CA ASN A 492 -24.56 -10.45 3.76
C ASN A 492 -25.49 -11.59 4.24
N ILE A 493 -25.20 -12.86 3.91
CA ILE A 493 -26.00 -14.02 4.32
C ILE A 493 -25.57 -14.48 5.72
N THR A 494 -26.50 -14.43 6.67
CA THR A 494 -26.21 -14.69 8.08
C THR A 494 -26.16 -16.17 8.47
N ASP A 495 -26.88 -17.07 7.80
CA ASP A 495 -26.89 -18.50 8.16
C ASP A 495 -25.52 -19.16 7.92
N PRO A 496 -24.81 -19.65 8.96
CA PRO A 496 -23.52 -20.31 8.80
C PRO A 496 -23.62 -21.66 8.06
N ASN A 497 -24.80 -22.27 8.03
CA ASN A 497 -25.06 -23.50 7.29
C ASN A 497 -25.56 -23.25 5.85
N SER A 498 -25.53 -22.00 5.39
CA SER A 498 -25.86 -21.65 4.02
C SER A 498 -24.73 -22.00 3.05
N THR A 499 -25.10 -22.59 1.92
CA THR A 499 -24.21 -22.85 0.78
C THR A 499 -23.91 -21.61 -0.06
N ILE A 500 -24.51 -20.46 0.27
CA ILE A 500 -24.26 -19.15 -0.36
C ILE A 500 -23.69 -18.09 0.60
N ARG A 501 -23.53 -18.36 1.91
CA ARG A 501 -22.73 -17.48 2.79
C ARG A 501 -21.25 -17.59 2.41
N GLY A 502 -20.54 -16.48 2.32
CA GLY A 502 -19.10 -16.46 2.06
C GLY A 502 -18.59 -15.07 1.65
N PRO A 503 -17.28 -14.89 1.46
CA PRO A 503 -16.69 -13.56 1.22
C PRO A 503 -17.15 -12.90 -0.08
N GLY A 504 -17.39 -13.68 -1.14
CA GLY A 504 -17.74 -13.17 -2.45
C GLY A 504 -16.59 -12.45 -3.16
N PHE A 505 -15.34 -12.90 -2.96
CA PHE A 505 -14.15 -12.20 -3.46
C PHE A 505 -14.23 -11.88 -4.96
N VAL A 506 -13.78 -10.68 -5.32
CA VAL A 506 -13.66 -10.24 -6.73
C VAL A 506 -12.27 -10.64 -7.23
N ALA A 507 -12.05 -11.96 -7.32
CA ALA A 507 -10.76 -12.57 -7.60
C ALA A 507 -10.93 -13.76 -8.57
N PRO A 508 -9.88 -14.11 -9.36
CA PRO A 508 -9.91 -15.25 -10.26
C PRO A 508 -9.74 -16.56 -9.48
N ILE A 509 -10.65 -17.50 -9.71
CA ILE A 509 -10.62 -18.84 -9.11
C ILE A 509 -9.35 -19.58 -9.56
N GLY A 510 -8.66 -20.24 -8.64
CA GLY A 510 -7.48 -21.06 -8.94
C GLY A 510 -6.55 -21.25 -7.75
N LEU A 511 -5.57 -22.14 -7.93
CA LEU A 511 -4.44 -22.25 -7.00
C LEU A 511 -3.47 -21.08 -7.17
N GLY A 512 -2.82 -20.71 -6.08
CA GLY A 512 -1.79 -19.66 -6.05
C GLY A 512 -0.40 -20.14 -5.60
N ALA A 513 0.30 -19.25 -4.92
CA ALA A 513 1.65 -19.39 -4.34
C ALA A 513 2.82 -19.52 -5.33
N HIS A 514 2.66 -19.08 -6.59
CA HIS A 514 3.74 -18.96 -7.58
C HIS A 514 3.91 -17.50 -8.04
N PHE A 515 5.16 -17.00 -8.12
CA PHE A 515 5.48 -15.65 -8.63
C PHE A 515 6.56 -15.70 -9.73
N PRO A 516 6.21 -15.60 -11.03
CA PRO A 516 4.90 -15.22 -11.58
C PRO A 516 3.84 -16.32 -11.45
N ALA A 517 2.58 -15.91 -11.68
CA ALA A 517 1.42 -16.80 -11.74
C ALA A 517 1.64 -18.01 -12.66
N ASP A 518 1.13 -19.16 -12.28
CA ASP A 518 1.14 -20.42 -13.05
C ASP A 518 2.55 -20.94 -13.48
N VAL A 519 3.65 -20.32 -13.03
CA VAL A 519 5.04 -20.76 -13.30
C VAL A 519 5.62 -21.56 -12.12
N THR A 520 6.02 -22.80 -12.37
CA THR A 520 6.55 -23.73 -11.35
C THR A 520 7.96 -23.35 -10.86
N TYR A 521 8.31 -23.81 -9.65
CA TYR A 521 9.59 -23.55 -8.97
C TYR A 521 9.96 -22.06 -8.80
N THR A 522 8.96 -21.20 -8.68
CA THR A 522 9.09 -19.76 -8.49
C THR A 522 9.30 -19.37 -7.02
N PRO A 523 9.79 -18.15 -6.75
CA PRO A 523 9.76 -17.56 -5.41
C PRO A 523 8.34 -17.54 -4.81
N PRO A 524 8.22 -17.60 -3.46
CA PRO A 524 6.96 -17.35 -2.79
C PRO A 524 6.48 -15.92 -3.03
N VAL A 525 5.17 -15.77 -3.02
CA VAL A 525 4.42 -14.56 -3.39
C VAL A 525 4.32 -13.56 -2.23
N ASP A 526 4.18 -12.27 -2.56
CA ASP A 526 4.29 -11.18 -1.59
C ASP A 526 3.01 -10.96 -0.77
N LEU A 527 1.85 -10.77 -1.42
CA LEU A 527 0.59 -10.32 -0.79
C LEU A 527 -0.43 -11.45 -0.61
N PHE A 528 -0.01 -12.61 -0.11
CA PHE A 528 -0.88 -13.78 0.05
C PHE A 528 -2.06 -13.51 1.00
N ALA A 529 -3.26 -13.92 0.59
CA ALA A 529 -4.56 -13.71 1.23
C ALA A 529 -4.97 -12.24 1.44
N ILE A 530 -4.41 -11.30 0.67
CA ILE A 530 -4.78 -9.88 0.78
C ILE A 530 -6.26 -9.60 0.50
N GLU A 531 -6.91 -10.47 -0.30
CA GLU A 531 -8.34 -10.44 -0.61
C GLU A 531 -9.22 -10.44 0.65
N HIS A 532 -8.77 -11.10 1.72
CA HIS A 532 -9.49 -11.23 3.00
C HIS A 532 -9.58 -9.89 3.76
N THR A 533 -8.69 -8.95 3.44
CA THR A 533 -8.49 -7.71 4.18
C THR A 533 -9.36 -6.56 3.68
N ASN A 534 -9.38 -5.46 4.42
CA ASN A 534 -10.17 -4.26 4.21
C ASN A 534 -11.68 -4.57 4.17
N ARG A 535 -12.10 -5.34 5.18
CA ARG A 535 -13.49 -5.76 5.45
C ARG A 535 -13.99 -5.27 6.81
N ASP A 536 -13.26 -4.36 7.47
CA ASP A 536 -13.64 -3.78 8.75
C ASP A 536 -14.72 -2.69 8.65
N SER A 537 -15.48 -2.54 9.75
CA SER A 537 -16.67 -1.69 9.82
C SER A 537 -16.78 -0.96 11.16
N PHE A 538 -17.83 -0.16 11.35
CA PHE A 538 -18.16 0.43 12.66
C PHE A 538 -18.81 -0.56 13.65
N SER A 539 -19.06 -1.81 13.26
CA SER A 539 -19.34 -2.91 14.20
C SER A 539 -18.40 -4.10 13.93
N ASN A 540 -18.10 -4.87 14.99
CA ASN A 540 -17.51 -6.21 14.90
C ASN A 540 -18.62 -7.28 14.89
N PRO A 541 -18.49 -8.39 14.13
CA PRO A 541 -19.43 -9.53 14.11
C PRO A 541 -19.56 -10.36 15.42
N GLY A 542 -19.25 -9.82 16.59
CA GLY A 542 -19.57 -10.42 17.88
C GLY A 542 -18.86 -11.72 18.23
N ALA A 543 -19.60 -12.63 18.87
CA ALA A 543 -19.13 -13.94 19.30
C ALA A 543 -19.53 -15.06 18.33
N ASP A 544 -20.67 -14.93 17.64
CA ASP A 544 -21.06 -15.87 16.58
C ASP A 544 -20.32 -15.66 15.25
N ASN A 545 -19.65 -14.51 15.10
CA ASN A 545 -18.88 -14.09 13.92
C ASN A 545 -19.77 -13.83 12.69
N ILE A 546 -21.03 -13.46 12.91
CA ILE A 546 -22.05 -13.19 11.90
C ILE A 546 -22.55 -11.76 12.11
N LYS A 547 -22.24 -10.87 11.17
CA LYS A 547 -22.59 -9.46 11.27
C LYS A 547 -24.10 -9.24 11.18
N GLY A 548 -24.60 -8.25 11.92
CA GLY A 548 -26.00 -7.83 11.94
C GLY A 548 -26.88 -8.64 12.88
N THR A 549 -26.28 -9.37 13.84
CA THR A 549 -26.98 -10.18 14.85
C THR A 549 -27.20 -9.37 16.14
N ALA A 550 -27.35 -10.03 17.30
CA ALA A 550 -27.65 -9.38 18.57
C ALA A 550 -26.43 -9.21 19.48
N ASP A 551 -25.28 -9.77 19.10
CA ASP A 551 -24.00 -9.68 19.78
C ASP A 551 -22.91 -8.93 18.97
N ASP A 552 -23.29 -8.31 17.85
CA ASP A 552 -22.50 -7.26 17.19
C ASP A 552 -21.99 -6.22 18.20
N ILE A 553 -20.71 -5.83 18.06
CA ILE A 553 -20.06 -4.88 18.96
C ILE A 553 -19.80 -3.58 18.22
N ASP A 554 -20.59 -2.55 18.51
CA ASP A 554 -20.41 -1.20 17.96
C ASP A 554 -19.09 -0.55 18.43
N TYR A 555 -18.39 0.04 17.48
CA TYR A 555 -17.19 0.85 17.67
C TYR A 555 -17.49 2.34 17.48
N LEU A 556 -16.90 3.19 18.33
CA LEU A 556 -16.93 4.65 18.11
C LEU A 556 -15.92 5.12 17.05
N TYR A 557 -14.82 4.37 16.88
CA TYR A 557 -13.72 4.63 15.95
C TYR A 557 -13.25 3.32 15.31
N ARG A 558 -12.72 3.38 14.09
CA ARG A 558 -12.20 2.23 13.33
C ARG A 558 -11.27 1.35 14.17
N LEU A 559 -11.29 0.04 13.95
CA LEU A 559 -10.40 -0.95 14.58
C LEU A 559 -10.48 -1.02 16.13
N ASN A 560 -11.54 -0.49 16.74
CA ASN A 560 -11.68 -0.28 18.18
C ASN A 560 -10.59 0.62 18.80
N ILE A 561 -10.14 1.64 18.05
CA ILE A 561 -9.16 2.61 18.55
C ILE A 561 -9.76 3.46 19.69
N ASN A 562 -8.98 3.66 20.75
CA ASN A 562 -9.39 4.45 21.91
C ASN A 562 -9.44 5.95 21.57
N PRO A 563 -10.62 6.61 21.62
CA PRO A 563 -10.77 8.02 21.24
C PRO A 563 -10.00 9.00 22.12
N ALA A 564 -9.58 8.60 23.32
CA ALA A 564 -8.79 9.44 24.21
C ALA A 564 -7.35 9.71 23.70
N PHE A 565 -6.91 8.98 22.68
CA PHE A 565 -5.56 9.07 22.13
C PHE A 565 -5.51 9.41 20.62
N VAL A 566 -6.66 9.62 19.97
CA VAL A 566 -6.73 10.10 18.57
C VAL A 566 -6.60 11.63 18.56
N PRO A 567 -5.59 12.23 17.90
CA PRO A 567 -5.50 13.68 17.79
C PRO A 567 -6.62 14.28 16.93
N ALA A 568 -6.87 15.58 17.08
CA ALA A 568 -7.82 16.30 16.22
C ALA A 568 -7.42 16.18 14.74
N GLY A 569 -8.39 15.91 13.86
CA GLY A 569 -8.16 15.69 12.43
C GLY A 569 -7.60 14.32 12.04
N GLN A 570 -7.17 13.48 13.00
CA GLN A 570 -6.51 12.19 12.73
C GLN A 570 -7.48 10.99 12.74
N THR A 571 -8.79 11.24 12.62
CA THR A 571 -9.82 10.19 12.54
C THR A 571 -9.69 9.41 11.23
N ILE A 572 -9.52 8.08 11.33
CA ILE A 572 -9.58 7.17 10.18
C ILE A 572 -10.97 6.53 10.03
N VAL A 573 -11.41 6.36 8.79
CA VAL A 573 -12.73 5.84 8.41
C VAL A 573 -12.62 4.36 7.95
N PRO A 574 -13.55 3.46 8.31
CA PRO A 574 -13.62 2.10 7.78
C PRO A 574 -14.05 2.05 6.30
N PRO A 575 -13.60 1.04 5.53
CA PRO A 575 -14.05 0.76 4.17
C PRO A 575 -15.44 0.11 4.17
N LEU A 576 -16.44 0.84 4.65
CA LEU A 576 -17.84 0.39 4.76
C LEU A 576 -18.37 -0.26 3.48
N ALA A 577 -19.21 -1.29 3.61
CA ALA A 577 -19.98 -1.80 2.48
C ALA A 577 -20.87 -0.71 1.87
N TYR A 578 -21.26 -0.84 0.60
CA TYR A 578 -22.14 0.12 -0.06
C TYR A 578 -23.46 0.33 0.71
N GLY A 579 -24.06 -0.75 1.21
CA GLY A 579 -25.26 -0.67 2.06
C GLY A 579 -25.02 0.05 3.39
N GLU A 580 -23.88 -0.20 4.05
CA GLU A 580 -23.51 0.49 5.30
C GLU A 580 -23.30 1.99 5.12
N GLN A 581 -22.57 2.39 4.07
CA GLN A 581 -22.34 3.80 3.81
C GLN A 581 -23.67 4.48 3.43
N ARG A 582 -24.47 3.86 2.55
CA ARG A 582 -25.73 4.44 2.08
C ARG A 582 -26.71 4.69 3.22
N TYR A 583 -26.91 3.73 4.11
CA TYR A 583 -27.92 3.83 5.17
C TYR A 583 -27.37 4.36 6.50
N GLY A 584 -26.06 4.29 6.73
CA GLY A 584 -25.46 4.60 8.03
C GLY A 584 -25.85 3.61 9.13
N SER A 585 -25.08 3.57 10.22
CA SER A 585 -25.29 2.61 11.31
C SER A 585 -26.65 2.72 12.00
N ALA A 586 -27.23 3.93 12.07
CA ALA A 586 -28.50 4.16 12.74
C ALA A 586 -29.73 3.62 11.97
N ASP A 587 -29.66 3.56 10.63
CA ASP A 587 -30.82 3.27 9.78
C ASP A 587 -30.69 1.97 8.96
N LEU A 588 -29.73 1.09 9.27
CA LEU A 588 -29.68 -0.30 8.76
C LEU A 588 -31.02 -1.05 8.97
N ALA A 589 -31.75 -0.74 10.04
CA ALA A 589 -33.08 -1.27 10.29
C ALA A 589 -34.13 -0.87 9.22
N GLN A 590 -33.96 0.25 8.52
CA GLN A 590 -34.82 0.66 7.41
C GLN A 590 -34.55 -0.15 6.12
N ALA A 591 -33.33 -0.67 5.96
CA ALA A 591 -32.92 -1.43 4.78
C ALA A 591 -33.45 -2.89 4.75
N ASN A 592 -34.07 -3.36 5.85
CA ASN A 592 -34.39 -4.77 6.11
C ASN A 592 -33.16 -5.71 6.08
N ASN A 593 -31.96 -5.16 6.20
CA ASN A 593 -30.69 -5.89 6.15
C ASN A 593 -29.66 -5.18 7.06
N SER A 594 -29.31 -5.84 8.17
CA SER A 594 -28.30 -5.39 9.14
C SER A 594 -26.90 -5.97 8.89
N SER A 595 -26.77 -6.92 7.96
CA SER A 595 -25.58 -7.75 7.76
C SER A 595 -24.68 -7.31 6.60
N PHE A 596 -24.87 -6.09 6.08
CA PHE A 596 -24.03 -5.55 4.99
C PHE A 596 -22.53 -5.58 5.33
N GLN A 597 -21.73 -6.19 4.47
CA GLN A 597 -20.29 -6.36 4.68
C GLN A 597 -19.50 -6.34 3.37
N GLY A 598 -18.36 -5.65 3.39
CA GLY A 598 -17.49 -5.48 2.23
C GLY A 598 -16.86 -6.78 1.72
N ARG A 599 -16.61 -6.82 0.40
CA ARG A 599 -16.00 -7.94 -0.34
C ARG A 599 -14.46 -7.94 -0.33
N GLY A 600 -13.86 -7.04 0.47
CA GLY A 600 -12.41 -6.95 0.67
C GLY A 600 -11.64 -6.38 -0.52
N ILE A 601 -10.41 -6.85 -0.70
CA ILE A 601 -9.55 -6.49 -1.83
C ILE A 601 -9.87 -7.37 -3.05
N ALA A 602 -10.03 -6.74 -4.20
CA ALA A 602 -10.26 -7.35 -5.49
C ALA A 602 -8.94 -7.59 -6.24
N THR A 603 -8.80 -8.78 -6.81
CA THR A 603 -7.66 -9.15 -7.68
C THR A 603 -8.11 -9.62 -9.06
N LEU A 604 -9.30 -9.21 -9.51
CA LEU A 604 -9.60 -9.08 -10.94
C LEU A 604 -9.27 -7.65 -11.45
N PRO A 605 -8.58 -7.50 -12.59
CA PRO A 605 -8.40 -6.23 -13.30
C PRO A 605 -9.70 -5.44 -13.50
N GLY A 606 -9.58 -4.11 -13.66
CA GLY A 606 -10.73 -3.18 -13.70
C GLY A 606 -10.76 -2.17 -12.56
N GLY A 607 -9.83 -2.24 -11.60
CA GLY A 607 -9.58 -1.20 -10.60
C GLY A 607 -8.33 -0.38 -10.94
N LEU A 608 -8.47 0.92 -11.18
CA LEU A 608 -7.36 1.84 -11.46
C LEU A 608 -7.32 3.03 -10.48
N GLY A 609 -6.12 3.49 -10.12
CA GLY A 609 -5.92 4.68 -9.30
C GLY A 609 -6.17 5.95 -10.12
N ILE A 610 -6.77 6.96 -9.50
CA ILE A 610 -7.04 8.26 -10.12
C ILE A 610 -5.96 9.23 -9.67
N TYR A 611 -5.13 9.63 -10.63
CA TYR A 611 -4.06 10.59 -10.42
C TYR A 611 -4.46 11.95 -10.98
N ARG A 612 -4.23 12.99 -10.17
CA ARG A 612 -4.28 14.38 -10.59
C ARG A 612 -2.87 14.86 -10.91
N ASP A 613 -2.79 15.75 -11.89
CA ASP A 613 -1.65 16.59 -12.26
C ASP A 613 -1.65 17.78 -11.29
N THR A 614 -0.70 17.82 -10.34
CA THR A 614 -0.63 18.88 -9.32
C THR A 614 0.54 19.83 -9.49
N ASP A 615 1.66 19.39 -10.06
CA ASP A 615 2.78 20.25 -10.48
C ASP A 615 2.52 21.02 -11.80
N GLY A 616 1.48 20.67 -12.55
CA GLY A 616 1.09 21.33 -13.79
C GLY A 616 1.94 20.93 -15.00
N ASN A 617 2.79 19.89 -14.89
CA ASN A 617 3.60 19.39 -16.01
C ASN A 617 2.75 18.68 -17.07
N GLY A 618 1.52 18.28 -16.72
CA GLY A 618 0.61 17.56 -17.61
C GLY A 618 0.59 16.05 -17.40
N LEU A 619 1.17 15.50 -16.33
CA LEU A 619 1.15 14.08 -15.97
C LEU A 619 0.56 13.90 -14.57
N GLY A 620 -0.08 12.77 -14.30
CA GLY A 620 -0.66 12.50 -12.99
C GLY A 620 0.42 12.16 -11.96
N ASP A 621 0.72 13.09 -11.05
CA ASP A 621 1.69 12.93 -9.96
C ASP A 621 1.04 12.42 -8.65
N THR A 622 -0.25 12.72 -8.45
CA THR A 622 -0.89 12.66 -7.14
C THR A 622 -2.12 11.78 -7.15
N LEU A 623 -2.07 10.70 -6.37
CA LEU A 623 -3.21 9.81 -6.17
C LEU A 623 -4.26 10.45 -5.25
N ILE A 624 -5.45 10.72 -5.78
CA ILE A 624 -6.57 11.33 -5.01
C ILE A 624 -7.79 10.41 -4.85
N ALA A 625 -7.93 9.40 -5.70
CA ALA A 625 -9.13 8.56 -5.75
C ALA A 625 -8.88 7.20 -6.43
N GLY A 626 -9.91 6.37 -6.57
CA GLY A 626 -9.90 5.11 -7.31
C GLY A 626 -11.19 4.90 -8.11
N ILE A 627 -11.10 4.32 -9.30
CA ILE A 627 -12.24 3.85 -10.11
C ILE A 627 -12.22 2.33 -10.18
N GLY A 628 -13.40 1.71 -10.12
CA GLY A 628 -13.59 0.27 -10.24
C GLY A 628 -14.75 -0.06 -11.17
N VAL A 629 -14.50 -0.89 -12.17
CA VAL A 629 -15.51 -1.37 -13.13
C VAL A 629 -15.68 -2.88 -12.93
N PHE A 630 -16.92 -3.34 -12.75
CA PHE A 630 -17.24 -4.74 -12.48
C PHE A 630 -18.44 -5.21 -13.30
N PHE A 631 -18.37 -6.41 -13.88
CA PHE A 631 -19.49 -7.08 -14.55
C PHE A 631 -20.12 -8.14 -13.63
N PRO A 632 -21.24 -7.85 -12.95
CA PRO A 632 -21.80 -8.70 -11.89
C PRO A 632 -22.55 -9.95 -12.38
N GLY A 633 -22.86 -10.05 -13.67
CA GLY A 633 -23.79 -11.07 -14.17
C GLY A 633 -25.19 -10.93 -13.58
N ALA A 634 -25.87 -12.05 -13.36
CA ALA A 634 -27.24 -12.08 -12.81
C ALA A 634 -27.29 -12.32 -11.28
N ASP A 635 -26.16 -12.68 -10.66
CA ASP A 635 -26.05 -13.10 -9.26
C ASP A 635 -25.11 -12.22 -8.41
N GLY A 636 -24.34 -11.33 -9.04
CA GLY A 636 -23.32 -10.50 -8.37
C GLY A 636 -21.96 -11.18 -8.20
N TYR A 637 -21.81 -12.44 -8.64
CA TYR A 637 -20.58 -13.20 -8.47
C TYR A 637 -19.56 -12.88 -9.57
N ALA A 638 -18.29 -12.79 -9.17
CA ALA A 638 -17.20 -12.53 -10.11
C ALA A 638 -16.92 -13.71 -11.08
N THR A 639 -17.67 -14.81 -10.97
CA THR A 639 -17.67 -15.91 -11.95
C THR A 639 -18.15 -15.48 -13.34
N PHE A 640 -19.06 -14.51 -13.45
CA PHE A 640 -19.50 -14.00 -14.75
C PHE A 640 -18.36 -13.27 -15.48
N GLU A 641 -17.76 -12.28 -14.82
CA GLU A 641 -16.70 -11.44 -15.39
C GLU A 641 -15.47 -12.25 -15.82
N GLN A 642 -15.00 -13.17 -14.96
CA GLN A 642 -13.84 -14.02 -15.27
C GLN A 642 -14.14 -15.16 -16.26
N GLY A 643 -15.36 -15.21 -16.80
CA GLY A 643 -15.79 -16.23 -17.77
C GLY A 643 -15.68 -17.66 -17.22
N PHE A 644 -16.03 -17.86 -15.95
CA PHE A 644 -15.86 -19.16 -15.27
C PHE A 644 -16.74 -20.25 -15.88
N VAL A 645 -16.13 -21.39 -16.22
CA VAL A 645 -16.83 -22.59 -16.67
C VAL A 645 -16.41 -23.79 -15.82
N ASN A 646 -17.32 -24.27 -15.00
CA ASN A 646 -17.11 -25.36 -14.03
C ASN A 646 -16.60 -26.65 -14.72
N GLY A 647 -15.53 -27.24 -14.17
CA GLY A 647 -14.95 -28.50 -14.63
C GLY A 647 -14.15 -28.40 -15.92
N VAL A 648 -13.92 -27.20 -16.46
CA VAL A 648 -13.03 -26.97 -17.61
C VAL A 648 -11.56 -26.85 -17.16
N GLY A 649 -11.30 -26.52 -15.90
CA GLY A 649 -9.93 -26.40 -15.36
C GLY A 649 -9.16 -25.22 -15.95
N GLN A 650 -9.84 -24.07 -16.16
CA GLN A 650 -9.20 -22.85 -16.66
C GLN A 650 -8.12 -22.39 -15.66
N THR A 651 -7.00 -21.91 -16.18
CA THR A 651 -5.92 -21.35 -15.35
C THR A 651 -6.31 -20.02 -14.70
N SER A 652 -5.56 -19.64 -13.66
CA SER A 652 -5.77 -18.36 -13.02
C SER A 652 -5.37 -17.21 -13.96
N LEU A 653 -4.36 -17.40 -14.82
CA LEU A 653 -4.00 -16.45 -15.87
C LEU A 653 -5.08 -16.26 -16.95
N GLU A 654 -5.79 -17.32 -17.37
CA GLU A 654 -6.92 -17.20 -18.30
C GLU A 654 -8.08 -16.42 -17.69
N ARG A 655 -8.42 -16.70 -16.42
CA ARG A 655 -9.48 -15.99 -15.67
C ARG A 655 -9.12 -14.51 -15.44
N THR A 656 -7.85 -14.21 -15.17
CA THR A 656 -7.32 -12.83 -15.04
C THR A 656 -7.36 -12.04 -16.35
N ASN A 657 -7.48 -12.73 -17.50
CA ASN A 657 -7.47 -12.11 -18.83
C ASN A 657 -8.70 -12.49 -19.66
N ALA A 658 -9.82 -12.80 -19.00
CA ALA A 658 -11.10 -13.06 -19.64
C ALA A 658 -11.65 -11.80 -20.34
N PRO A 659 -12.48 -11.93 -21.39
CA PRO A 659 -12.93 -10.77 -22.18
C PRO A 659 -13.60 -9.65 -21.38
N LYS A 660 -14.49 -10.00 -20.42
CA LYS A 660 -15.17 -9.01 -19.55
C LYS A 660 -14.23 -8.39 -18.51
N VAL A 661 -13.20 -9.11 -18.04
CA VAL A 661 -12.13 -8.55 -17.19
C VAL A 661 -11.30 -7.51 -17.94
N LEU A 662 -10.91 -7.82 -19.20
CA LEU A 662 -10.17 -6.90 -20.06
C LEU A 662 -11.01 -5.69 -20.50
N GLU A 663 -12.31 -5.89 -20.74
CA GLU A 663 -13.26 -4.80 -20.99
C GLU A 663 -13.38 -3.87 -19.78
N ALA A 664 -13.47 -4.41 -18.55
CA ALA A 664 -13.53 -3.60 -17.33
C ALA A 664 -12.27 -2.75 -17.13
N GLU A 665 -11.10 -3.32 -17.39
CA GLU A 665 -9.82 -2.62 -17.34
C GLU A 665 -9.72 -1.52 -18.42
N TYR A 666 -10.20 -1.79 -19.63
CA TYR A 666 -10.28 -0.80 -20.71
C TYR A 666 -11.24 0.36 -20.38
N ILE A 667 -12.43 0.07 -19.87
CA ILE A 667 -13.42 1.10 -19.47
C ILE A 667 -12.82 2.03 -18.42
N ALA A 668 -12.16 1.48 -17.40
CA ALA A 668 -11.48 2.28 -16.37
C ALA A 668 -10.35 3.14 -16.96
N PHE A 669 -9.54 2.58 -17.88
CA PHE A 669 -8.44 3.29 -18.54
C PHE A 669 -8.94 4.46 -19.40
N ALA A 670 -9.97 4.21 -20.22
CA ALA A 670 -10.57 5.21 -21.10
C ALA A 670 -11.30 6.32 -20.32
N ALA A 671 -12.03 5.96 -19.25
CA ALA A 671 -12.73 6.92 -18.40
C ALA A 671 -11.79 7.98 -17.81
N LEU A 672 -10.57 7.60 -17.42
CA LEU A 672 -9.56 8.49 -16.85
C LEU A 672 -8.78 9.30 -17.90
N GLY A 673 -9.08 9.15 -19.19
CA GLY A 673 -8.35 9.82 -20.28
C GLY A 673 -7.09 9.09 -20.73
N GLY A 674 -6.85 7.87 -20.20
CA GLY A 674 -5.67 7.08 -20.49
C GLY A 674 -4.38 7.66 -19.87
N SER A 675 -3.25 7.47 -20.55
CA SER A 675 -1.91 7.85 -20.08
C SER A 675 -1.07 8.52 -21.16
N ARG A 676 -0.67 9.77 -20.91
CA ARG A 676 0.31 10.54 -21.68
C ARG A 676 1.71 9.92 -21.57
N GLY A 677 2.10 9.49 -20.36
CA GLY A 677 3.36 8.78 -20.14
C GLY A 677 3.49 7.51 -20.99
N ALA A 678 2.42 6.71 -21.08
CA ALA A 678 2.39 5.53 -21.95
C ALA A 678 2.47 5.91 -23.44
N ALA A 679 1.81 7.00 -23.85
CA ALA A 679 1.85 7.48 -25.23
C ALA A 679 3.26 7.93 -25.64
N VAL A 680 3.96 8.68 -24.79
CA VAL A 680 5.37 9.09 -24.99
C VAL A 680 6.29 7.86 -25.04
N ALA A 681 6.05 6.86 -24.20
CA ALA A 681 6.74 5.56 -24.25
C ALA A 681 6.40 4.70 -25.50
N GLY A 682 5.47 5.15 -26.36
CA GLY A 682 5.17 4.55 -27.66
C GLY A 682 3.86 3.75 -27.74
N ALA A 683 2.97 3.83 -26.74
CA ALA A 683 1.61 3.33 -26.85
C ALA A 683 0.74 4.35 -27.60
N ALA A 684 0.86 4.39 -28.93
CA ALA A 684 0.02 5.25 -29.77
C ALA A 684 -1.48 4.97 -29.51
N GLY A 685 -2.24 6.03 -29.24
CA GLY A 685 -3.66 5.94 -28.82
C GLY A 685 -3.88 5.84 -27.30
N ALA A 686 -2.81 5.84 -26.48
CA ALA A 686 -2.95 5.76 -25.02
C ALA A 686 -3.49 7.03 -24.35
N VAL A 687 -3.56 8.18 -25.04
CA VAL A 687 -4.33 9.35 -24.59
C VAL A 687 -5.72 9.27 -25.21
N VAL A 688 -6.74 9.19 -24.37
CA VAL A 688 -8.15 9.02 -24.75
C VAL A 688 -8.91 10.33 -24.56
N GLY A 689 -9.37 10.91 -25.67
CA GLY A 689 -10.09 12.18 -25.69
C GLY A 689 -11.56 12.06 -25.28
N ASP A 690 -12.42 12.78 -25.98
CA ASP A 690 -13.88 12.70 -25.83
C ASP A 690 -14.39 11.27 -26.08
N ILE A 691 -15.24 10.77 -25.20
CA ILE A 691 -15.93 9.47 -25.33
C ILE A 691 -17.42 9.76 -25.48
N ALA A 692 -18.04 9.35 -26.59
CA ALA A 692 -19.41 9.72 -26.97
C ALA A 692 -19.72 11.24 -26.90
N GLY A 693 -18.70 12.09 -27.04
CA GLY A 693 -18.81 13.55 -26.88
C GLY A 693 -18.70 14.08 -25.43
N ILE A 694 -18.32 13.23 -24.47
CA ILE A 694 -18.02 13.60 -23.09
C ILE A 694 -16.50 13.80 -22.96
N PRO A 695 -15.98 15.02 -22.75
CA PRO A 695 -14.54 15.28 -22.68
C PRO A 695 -13.90 14.65 -21.44
N PRO A 696 -12.57 14.43 -21.42
CA PRO A 696 -11.85 14.00 -20.21
C PRO A 696 -11.93 15.07 -19.11
N VAL A 697 -11.75 14.66 -17.85
CA VAL A 697 -11.61 15.60 -16.73
C VAL A 697 -10.25 16.30 -16.85
N ALA A 698 -10.23 17.61 -16.64
CA ALA A 698 -9.00 18.39 -16.73
C ALA A 698 -8.04 18.05 -15.57
N GLY A 699 -6.74 17.96 -15.87
CA GLY A 699 -5.73 17.65 -14.87
C GLY A 699 -5.78 16.22 -14.31
N LEU A 700 -6.39 15.25 -15.00
CA LEU A 700 -6.20 13.81 -14.72
C LEU A 700 -5.40 13.15 -15.86
N ASP A 701 -4.51 12.22 -15.49
CA ASP A 701 -3.72 11.38 -16.40
C ASP A 701 -3.26 10.11 -15.65
N LEU A 702 -3.21 8.95 -16.30
CA LEU A 702 -2.74 7.72 -15.64
C LEU A 702 -1.20 7.65 -15.58
N LEU A 703 -0.68 7.67 -14.36
CA LEU A 703 0.74 7.48 -14.04
C LEU A 703 1.31 6.20 -14.67
N PHE A 704 2.36 6.34 -15.49
CA PHE A 704 2.96 5.22 -16.23
C PHE A 704 4.45 5.09 -15.95
N GLY A 705 4.87 3.91 -15.47
CA GLY A 705 6.26 3.62 -15.12
C GLY A 705 6.58 2.12 -15.20
N HIS A 706 7.71 1.73 -14.61
CA HIS A 706 8.20 0.35 -14.61
C HIS A 706 8.48 -0.13 -13.19
N ILE A 707 7.59 -0.99 -12.66
CA ILE A 707 7.82 -1.69 -11.39
C ILE A 707 8.35 -3.10 -11.69
N ALA A 708 9.42 -3.50 -10.99
CA ALA A 708 10.01 -4.84 -11.10
C ALA A 708 10.34 -5.45 -9.74
N LEU A 709 9.71 -6.58 -9.43
CA LEU A 709 9.91 -7.33 -8.19
C LEU A 709 10.73 -8.59 -8.48
N VAL A 710 11.86 -8.80 -7.78
CA VAL A 710 12.76 -9.96 -7.98
C VAL A 710 13.22 -10.15 -9.45
N GLY A 711 13.22 -9.08 -10.25
CA GLY A 711 13.56 -9.12 -11.69
C GLY A 711 12.39 -9.48 -12.62
N ILE A 712 11.18 -9.65 -12.09
CA ILE A 712 9.93 -9.82 -12.84
C ILE A 712 9.27 -8.45 -12.99
N ASN A 713 9.01 -8.04 -14.23
CA ASN A 713 8.27 -6.80 -14.50
C ASN A 713 6.78 -7.02 -14.19
N LEU A 714 6.17 -6.12 -13.41
CA LEU A 714 4.75 -6.23 -13.08
C LEU A 714 3.86 -5.73 -14.23
N GLU A 715 2.66 -6.31 -14.32
CA GLU A 715 1.59 -5.76 -15.15
C GLU A 715 0.89 -4.63 -14.39
N ILE A 716 0.74 -3.47 -15.04
CA ILE A 716 0.09 -2.28 -14.47
C ILE A 716 -1.21 -2.03 -15.21
N TYR A 717 -1.13 -1.90 -16.54
CA TYR A 717 -2.29 -1.78 -17.43
C TYR A 717 -2.20 -2.88 -18.51
N GLY A 718 -3.19 -3.77 -18.53
CA GLY A 718 -3.34 -4.82 -19.53
C GLY A 718 -2.47 -6.07 -19.32
N PRO A 719 -2.71 -7.12 -20.13
CA PRO A 719 -2.20 -8.49 -19.93
C PRO A 719 -0.69 -8.71 -20.12
N ARG A 720 0.11 -7.63 -20.16
CA ARG A 720 1.57 -7.66 -20.32
C ARG A 720 2.22 -6.41 -19.68
N PRO A 721 3.45 -6.49 -19.15
CA PRO A 721 4.13 -5.33 -18.58
C PRO A 721 4.38 -4.17 -19.56
N GLY A 722 4.23 -2.94 -19.05
CA GLY A 722 4.55 -1.69 -19.73
C GLY A 722 3.75 -1.42 -21.00
N VAL A 723 4.41 -0.79 -21.99
CA VAL A 723 3.82 -0.29 -23.25
C VAL A 723 3.01 -1.36 -24.01
N ASN A 724 3.36 -2.64 -23.84
CA ASN A 724 2.72 -3.74 -24.53
C ASN A 724 1.33 -4.08 -23.97
N GLY A 725 1.11 -4.01 -22.66
CA GLY A 725 -0.22 -4.23 -22.07
C GLY A 725 -1.20 -3.10 -22.38
N VAL A 726 -0.73 -1.85 -22.35
CA VAL A 726 -1.51 -0.68 -22.80
C VAL A 726 -1.94 -0.86 -24.26
N ARG A 727 -1.02 -1.29 -25.14
CA ARG A 727 -1.36 -1.63 -26.54
C ARG A 727 -2.37 -2.77 -26.64
N ASP A 728 -2.35 -3.77 -25.76
CA ASP A 728 -3.33 -4.86 -25.80
C ASP A 728 -4.72 -4.37 -25.43
N LEU A 729 -4.87 -3.54 -24.39
CA LEU A 729 -6.15 -2.92 -24.02
C LEU A 729 -6.72 -2.08 -25.19
N LEU A 730 -5.89 -1.24 -25.81
CA LEU A 730 -6.30 -0.43 -26.96
C LEU A 730 -6.66 -1.28 -28.20
N ASN A 731 -6.06 -2.45 -28.36
CA ASN A 731 -6.32 -3.37 -29.48
C ASN A 731 -7.49 -4.35 -29.23
N LEU A 732 -8.19 -4.27 -28.07
CA LEU A 732 -9.40 -5.08 -27.82
C LEU A 732 -10.52 -4.79 -28.81
N GLY A 733 -10.54 -3.58 -29.42
CA GLY A 733 -11.56 -3.18 -30.38
C GLY A 733 -12.93 -2.91 -29.75
N ILE A 734 -12.98 -2.64 -28.43
CA ILE A 734 -14.19 -2.16 -27.74
C ILE A 734 -14.73 -0.94 -28.48
N GLN A 735 -16.02 -0.94 -28.77
CA GLN A 735 -16.71 0.18 -29.43
C GLN A 735 -17.31 1.08 -28.35
N GLU A 736 -17.21 2.39 -28.52
CA GLU A 736 -17.91 3.36 -27.66
C GLU A 736 -19.44 3.14 -27.72
N GLY A 737 -20.10 3.38 -26.59
CA GLY A 737 -21.54 3.28 -26.42
C GLY A 737 -22.18 4.63 -26.10
N VAL A 738 -23.06 4.62 -25.09
CA VAL A 738 -23.71 5.81 -24.53
C VAL A 738 -23.91 5.58 -23.04
N SER A 739 -23.73 6.61 -22.20
CA SER A 739 -23.99 6.51 -20.76
C SER A 739 -25.40 5.97 -20.50
N SER A 740 -25.48 4.87 -19.75
CA SER A 740 -26.68 4.04 -19.58
C SER A 740 -27.09 3.90 -18.12
N GLY A 741 -28.27 3.34 -17.85
CA GLY A 741 -28.75 3.09 -16.48
C GLY A 741 -28.81 4.35 -15.60
N ALA A 742 -28.41 4.23 -14.33
CA ALA A 742 -28.58 5.30 -13.34
C ALA A 742 -27.46 5.36 -12.28
N ASN A 743 -27.11 6.59 -11.87
CA ASN A 743 -26.35 6.83 -10.66
C ASN A 743 -27.18 6.44 -9.43
N GLN A 744 -26.59 5.68 -8.51
CA GLN A 744 -27.21 5.22 -7.28
C GLN A 744 -26.97 6.21 -6.14
N GLU A 745 -27.87 6.20 -5.16
CA GLU A 745 -27.71 6.94 -3.90
C GLU A 745 -26.57 6.31 -3.08
N VAL A 746 -25.60 7.12 -2.67
CA VAL A 746 -24.43 6.74 -1.86
C VAL A 746 -24.51 7.21 -0.40
N LEU A 747 -25.46 8.11 -0.10
CA LEU A 747 -25.95 8.48 1.24
C LEU A 747 -27.45 8.73 1.17
N ALA A 748 -28.24 8.12 2.05
CA ALA A 748 -29.67 8.35 2.18
C ALA A 748 -29.98 9.66 2.96
N ALA A 749 -31.17 10.22 2.74
CA ALA A 749 -31.59 11.43 3.45
C ALA A 749 -31.80 11.15 4.95
N GLY A 750 -31.08 11.88 5.81
CA GLY A 750 -31.12 11.69 7.27
C GLY A 750 -29.84 11.10 7.86
N VAL A 751 -28.97 10.50 7.01
CA VAL A 751 -27.70 9.93 7.44
C VAL A 751 -26.77 11.02 7.97
N THR A 752 -26.04 10.71 9.05
CA THR A 752 -24.98 11.55 9.61
C THR A 752 -23.63 10.99 9.16
N VAL A 753 -22.86 11.77 8.40
CA VAL A 753 -21.50 11.41 8.00
C VAL A 753 -20.55 11.65 9.18
N GLN A 754 -19.54 10.80 9.37
CA GLN A 754 -18.56 11.00 10.45
C GLN A 754 -17.82 12.34 10.26
N GLY A 755 -17.84 13.21 11.27
CA GLY A 755 -17.33 14.58 11.18
C GLY A 755 -18.27 15.61 10.53
N GLY A 756 -19.39 15.16 9.94
CA GLY A 756 -20.39 16.01 9.31
C GLY A 756 -21.68 16.19 10.12
N GLY A 757 -22.61 16.97 9.56
CA GLY A 757 -24.00 17.01 10.04
C GLY A 757 -24.87 15.94 9.38
N VAL A 758 -26.18 15.98 9.67
CA VAL A 758 -27.19 15.25 8.89
C VAL A 758 -27.23 15.82 7.47
N VAL A 759 -27.05 14.96 6.46
CA VAL A 759 -27.10 15.35 5.04
C VAL A 759 -28.42 14.96 4.38
N GLY A 760 -28.72 15.61 3.25
CA GLY A 760 -29.75 15.15 2.32
C GLY A 760 -29.29 13.92 1.52
N ALA A 761 -30.22 13.26 0.83
CA ALA A 761 -29.88 12.15 -0.06
C ALA A 761 -28.92 12.62 -1.16
N ALA A 762 -27.87 11.84 -1.40
CA ALA A 762 -26.80 12.17 -2.35
C ALA A 762 -26.45 10.95 -3.21
N THR A 763 -26.27 11.18 -4.51
CA THR A 763 -25.78 10.20 -5.51
C THR A 763 -24.31 10.43 -5.88
N LEU A 764 -23.76 11.58 -5.47
CA LEU A 764 -22.39 12.05 -5.74
C LEU A 764 -21.88 12.74 -4.47
N LEU A 765 -20.60 12.57 -4.11
CA LEU A 765 -19.91 13.26 -3.01
C LEU A 765 -18.56 13.82 -3.47
N ASP A 766 -18.02 14.79 -2.73
CA ASP A 766 -16.66 15.30 -2.91
C ASP A 766 -15.65 14.44 -2.12
N GLY A 767 -14.50 14.14 -2.73
CA GLY A 767 -13.45 13.32 -2.14
C GLY A 767 -12.77 13.98 -0.95
N GLN A 768 -12.27 13.16 -0.01
CA GLN A 768 -11.59 13.62 1.20
C GLN A 768 -10.13 13.14 1.22
N ALA A 769 -9.25 13.95 1.80
CA ALA A 769 -7.86 13.56 2.06
C ALA A 769 -7.77 12.49 3.17
N VAL A 770 -6.63 11.80 3.27
CA VAL A 770 -6.40 10.73 4.28
C VAL A 770 -5.46 11.21 5.37
N ALA A 771 -5.88 11.05 6.62
CA ALA A 771 -5.08 11.30 7.82
C ALA A 771 -3.69 10.63 7.78
N SER A 772 -2.69 11.33 8.31
CA SER A 772 -1.26 10.96 8.24
C SER A 772 -0.48 11.56 9.41
N GLY A 773 0.68 10.99 9.72
CA GLY A 773 1.38 11.18 10.99
C GLY A 773 0.82 10.29 12.09
N THR A 774 0.68 10.84 13.30
CA THR A 774 0.23 10.10 14.50
C THR A 774 -1.29 9.94 14.50
N LEU A 775 -1.76 8.76 14.12
CA LEU A 775 -3.20 8.40 14.14
C LEU A 775 -3.66 8.01 15.55
N VAL A 776 -2.79 7.36 16.33
CA VAL A 776 -3.00 7.10 17.76
C VAL A 776 -1.75 7.46 18.55
N THR A 777 -1.93 8.34 19.52
CA THR A 777 -0.88 8.87 20.40
C THR A 777 -0.30 7.76 21.29
N PRO A 778 1.03 7.58 21.31
CA PRO A 778 1.70 6.60 22.17
C PRO A 778 1.32 6.71 23.64
N HIS A 779 0.76 5.65 24.20
CA HIS A 779 0.30 5.63 25.59
C HIS A 779 0.70 4.34 26.33
N ASN A 780 0.38 4.27 27.63
CA ASN A 780 0.72 3.12 28.48
C ASN A 780 -0.34 2.03 28.37
N SER A 781 0.09 0.77 28.24
CA SER A 781 -0.81 -0.38 28.37
C SER A 781 -1.40 -0.47 29.78
N ALA A 782 -2.66 -0.90 29.85
CA ALA A 782 -3.33 -1.25 31.10
C ALA A 782 -2.84 -2.58 31.70
N VAL A 783 -2.12 -3.41 30.93
CA VAL A 783 -1.58 -4.70 31.35
C VAL A 783 -0.41 -4.49 32.33
N PRO A 784 -0.45 -5.04 33.55
CA PRO A 784 0.62 -4.87 34.54
C PRO A 784 1.99 -5.37 34.04
N GLY A 785 2.92 -4.44 33.83
CA GLY A 785 4.26 -4.74 33.31
C GLY A 785 4.38 -4.73 31.77
N GLY A 786 3.31 -4.33 31.07
CA GLY A 786 3.30 -4.15 29.61
C GLY A 786 4.12 -2.94 29.13
N LEU A 787 3.88 -2.55 27.87
CA LEU A 787 4.55 -1.43 27.23
C LEU A 787 4.09 -0.07 27.81
N THR A 788 5.04 0.85 27.96
CA THR A 788 4.80 2.25 28.33
C THR A 788 4.76 3.13 27.08
N ALA A 789 4.20 4.34 27.21
CA ALA A 789 4.18 5.35 26.16
C ALA A 789 5.57 5.62 25.55
N ALA A 790 6.62 5.57 26.39
CA ALA A 790 8.01 5.74 25.95
C ALA A 790 8.55 4.53 25.18
N ASP A 791 8.16 3.30 25.54
CA ASP A 791 8.50 2.10 24.76
C ASP A 791 7.84 2.16 23.37
N VAL A 792 6.56 2.56 23.33
CA VAL A 792 5.75 2.65 22.09
C VAL A 792 6.31 3.74 21.17
N GLN A 793 6.60 4.93 21.71
CA GLN A 793 7.23 6.02 20.95
C GLN A 793 8.63 5.61 20.43
N GLN A 794 9.40 4.84 21.20
CA GLN A 794 10.69 4.31 20.73
C GLN A 794 10.51 3.41 19.51
N ILE A 795 9.56 2.47 19.56
CA ILE A 795 9.28 1.52 18.46
C ILE A 795 8.83 2.27 17.19
N ILE A 796 7.95 3.27 17.33
CA ILE A 796 7.52 4.12 16.20
C ILE A 796 8.70 4.88 15.61
N ASN A 797 9.50 5.56 16.43
CA ASN A 797 10.65 6.34 15.96
C ASN A 797 11.71 5.45 15.28
N GLN A 798 11.91 4.23 15.78
CA GLN A 798 12.79 3.23 15.17
C GLN A 798 12.23 2.68 13.86
N GLY A 799 10.91 2.54 13.72
CA GLY A 799 10.25 2.16 12.49
C GLY A 799 10.32 3.24 11.40
N ILE A 800 10.05 4.51 11.74
CA ILE A 800 10.18 5.65 10.81
C ILE A 800 11.62 5.73 10.29
N ALA A 801 12.60 5.79 11.21
CA ALA A 801 14.01 5.84 10.84
C ALA A 801 14.50 4.58 10.10
N GLY A 802 13.83 3.44 10.27
CA GLY A 802 14.07 2.23 9.49
C GLY A 802 13.49 2.29 8.08
N ALA A 803 12.30 2.89 7.91
CA ALA A 803 11.64 3.07 6.62
C ALA A 803 12.35 4.10 5.75
N ASP A 804 12.79 5.23 6.32
CA ASP A 804 13.49 6.31 5.58
C ASP A 804 14.88 5.89 5.07
N VAL A 805 15.50 4.83 5.61
CA VAL A 805 16.71 4.24 5.03
C VAL A 805 16.43 3.04 4.12
N THR A 806 15.25 2.43 4.20
CA THR A 806 14.92 1.21 3.45
C THR A 806 14.51 1.56 2.02
N ARG A 807 15.17 0.94 1.03
CA ARG A 807 14.84 1.10 -0.39
C ARG A 807 13.56 0.34 -0.71
N SER A 808 12.59 1.01 -1.33
CA SER A 808 11.33 0.42 -1.77
C SER A 808 11.51 -0.71 -2.78
N ALA A 809 10.51 -1.58 -2.88
CA ALA A 809 10.32 -2.53 -3.98
C ALA A 809 9.31 -2.05 -5.04
N ILE A 810 8.42 -1.13 -4.66
CA ILE A 810 7.21 -0.78 -5.43
C ILE A 810 7.07 0.71 -5.77
N ARG A 811 7.92 1.56 -5.18
CA ARG A 811 7.98 3.01 -5.43
C ARG A 811 9.11 3.35 -6.38
N LEU A 812 8.88 4.38 -7.18
CA LEU A 812 9.81 5.02 -8.09
C LEU A 812 10.18 6.40 -7.56
N ASP A 813 11.36 6.91 -7.93
CA ASP A 813 11.70 8.32 -7.76
C ASP A 813 10.99 9.18 -8.82
N ALA A 814 11.04 10.51 -8.70
CA ALA A 814 10.34 11.43 -9.60
C ALA A 814 10.79 11.35 -11.08
N ASP A 815 11.99 10.81 -11.37
CA ASP A 815 12.44 10.48 -12.73
C ASP A 815 12.01 9.07 -13.22
N PHE A 816 11.06 8.46 -12.50
CA PHE A 816 10.55 7.11 -12.65
C PHE A 816 11.59 5.98 -12.50
N THR A 817 12.76 6.26 -11.89
CA THR A 817 13.78 5.23 -11.63
C THR A 817 13.60 4.53 -10.28
N PRO A 818 14.09 3.27 -10.09
CA PRO A 818 13.84 2.53 -8.84
C PRO A 818 14.90 2.76 -7.73
N GLY A 819 14.79 3.84 -6.96
CA GLY A 819 15.65 4.15 -5.80
C GLY A 819 14.93 4.62 -4.52
N ALA A 820 13.67 5.06 -4.63
CA ALA A 820 12.85 5.66 -3.58
C ALA A 820 12.80 4.90 -2.23
N ARG A 821 12.52 5.64 -1.15
CA ARG A 821 12.40 5.11 0.21
C ARG A 821 11.00 4.60 0.51
N SER A 822 10.91 3.55 1.33
CA SER A 822 9.63 2.99 1.76
C SER A 822 8.86 3.95 2.66
N LYS A 823 7.52 3.99 2.52
CA LYS A 823 6.61 4.73 3.41
C LYS A 823 5.62 3.75 4.04
N MET A 824 5.59 3.71 5.37
CA MET A 824 4.96 2.64 6.15
C MET A 824 3.86 3.16 7.08
N VAL A 825 2.88 2.29 7.37
CA VAL A 825 2.09 2.32 8.59
C VAL A 825 2.77 1.42 9.62
N ILE A 826 2.81 1.87 10.88
CA ILE A 826 3.44 1.20 12.02
C ILE A 826 2.40 1.15 13.16
N ALA A 827 2.08 -0.05 13.65
CA ALA A 827 1.09 -0.24 14.72
C ALA A 827 1.66 -1.11 15.84
N ILE A 828 1.43 -0.69 17.09
CA ILE A 828 1.84 -1.41 18.30
C ILE A 828 0.59 -1.71 19.12
N THR A 829 0.41 -2.97 19.51
CA THR A 829 -0.67 -3.38 20.41
C THR A 829 -0.16 -4.08 21.66
N ASP A 830 -0.91 -4.04 22.76
CA ASP A 830 -0.64 -4.91 23.92
C ASP A 830 -1.21 -6.34 23.74
N THR A 831 -1.06 -7.20 24.76
CA THR A 831 -1.53 -8.59 24.71
C THR A 831 -3.06 -8.75 24.73
N THR A 832 -3.81 -7.68 25.01
CA THR A 832 -5.28 -7.61 24.86
C THR A 832 -5.71 -7.10 23.48
N GLY A 833 -4.74 -6.76 22.61
CA GLY A 833 -4.98 -6.19 21.28
C GLY A 833 -5.36 -4.70 21.29
N GLU A 834 -5.20 -4.01 22.42
CA GLU A 834 -5.41 -2.56 22.54
C GLU A 834 -4.34 -1.82 21.72
N VAL A 835 -4.70 -0.75 21.01
CA VAL A 835 -3.81 -0.03 20.06
C VAL A 835 -3.07 1.10 20.77
N LEU A 836 -1.95 0.75 21.39
CA LEU A 836 -1.08 1.65 22.16
C LEU A 836 -0.53 2.83 21.34
N GLY A 837 -0.36 2.64 20.03
CA GLY A 837 0.12 3.65 19.09
C GLY A 837 0.01 3.20 17.65
N LEU A 838 -0.33 4.14 16.77
CA LEU A 838 -0.50 3.94 15.33
C LEU A 838 0.03 5.17 14.60
N PHE A 839 0.98 4.96 13.70
CA PHE A 839 1.58 6.03 12.89
C PHE A 839 1.50 5.67 11.41
N ARG A 840 1.14 6.63 10.57
CA ARG A 840 1.12 6.51 9.10
C ARG A 840 2.08 7.53 8.50
N MET A 841 3.11 7.08 7.80
CA MET A 841 3.94 7.96 6.97
C MET A 841 3.12 8.51 5.79
N ASP A 842 3.41 9.74 5.37
CA ASP A 842 2.75 10.36 4.22
C ASP A 842 2.99 9.54 2.94
N ASP A 843 1.98 9.53 2.07
CA ASP A 843 1.91 8.65 0.88
C ASP A 843 2.10 7.13 1.16
N SER A 844 2.05 6.66 2.42
CA SER A 844 1.93 5.21 2.66
C SER A 844 0.65 4.69 2.02
N LEU A 845 0.67 3.40 1.67
CA LEU A 845 -0.53 2.68 1.25
C LEU A 845 -1.60 2.74 2.35
N VAL A 846 -2.87 2.58 1.94
CA VAL A 846 -4.05 2.73 2.83
C VAL A 846 -4.68 1.39 3.22
N ASP A 847 -4.42 0.31 2.47
CA ASP A 847 -4.66 -1.07 2.92
C ASP A 847 -3.96 -1.31 4.27
N ALA A 848 -2.77 -0.72 4.41
CA ALA A 848 -1.86 -0.78 5.54
C ALA A 848 -2.53 -0.36 6.87
N LEU A 849 -3.61 0.41 6.86
CA LEU A 849 -4.27 0.86 8.11
C LEU A 849 -4.84 -0.31 8.93
N GLU A 850 -5.66 -1.17 8.34
CA GLU A 850 -6.17 -2.36 9.04
C GLU A 850 -5.06 -3.41 9.19
N VAL A 851 -4.39 -3.78 8.10
CA VAL A 851 -3.53 -4.97 8.10
C VAL A 851 -2.32 -4.82 9.02
N THR A 852 -1.87 -3.59 9.31
CA THR A 852 -0.79 -3.34 10.29
C THR A 852 -1.28 -3.55 11.74
N VAL A 853 -2.52 -3.17 12.05
CA VAL A 853 -3.14 -3.45 13.36
C VAL A 853 -3.47 -4.94 13.49
N ALA A 854 -3.97 -5.58 12.43
CA ALA A 854 -4.15 -7.03 12.37
C ALA A 854 -2.83 -7.77 12.62
N LYS A 855 -1.76 -7.44 11.87
CA LYS A 855 -0.40 -7.95 12.04
C LYS A 855 0.08 -7.91 13.49
N ALA A 856 -0.14 -6.79 14.20
CA ALA A 856 0.21 -6.65 15.61
C ALA A 856 -0.63 -7.58 16.52
N ARG A 857 -1.96 -7.59 16.35
CA ARG A 857 -2.92 -8.42 17.11
C ARG A 857 -2.69 -9.93 16.90
N ASN A 858 -2.46 -10.35 15.66
CA ASN A 858 -2.18 -11.73 15.27
C ASN A 858 -0.86 -12.22 15.90
N ALA A 859 0.20 -11.40 15.84
CA ALA A 859 1.51 -11.72 16.38
C ALA A 859 1.48 -11.81 17.92
N ALA A 860 0.77 -10.90 18.59
CA ALA A 860 0.56 -10.95 20.04
C ALA A 860 -0.25 -12.18 20.48
N TYR A 861 -1.34 -12.51 19.77
CA TYR A 861 -2.20 -13.66 20.08
C TYR A 861 -1.43 -14.98 20.03
N TYR A 862 -0.80 -15.30 18.88
CA TYR A 862 -0.21 -16.62 18.69
C TYR A 862 1.01 -16.87 19.60
N ALA A 863 1.69 -15.79 20.01
CA ALA A 863 2.78 -15.84 20.98
C ALA A 863 2.32 -16.06 22.43
N ASP A 864 1.02 -15.95 22.73
CA ASP A 864 0.47 -16.24 24.05
C ASP A 864 0.10 -17.73 24.17
N ALA A 865 0.97 -18.48 24.87
CA ALA A 865 0.79 -19.90 25.12
C ALA A 865 -0.48 -20.23 25.92
N ALA A 866 -1.03 -19.30 26.70
CA ALA A 866 -2.24 -19.50 27.48
C ALA A 866 -3.51 -19.29 26.65
N LYS A 867 -3.53 -18.27 25.77
CA LYS A 867 -4.61 -18.10 24.78
C LYS A 867 -4.65 -19.26 23.79
N LEU A 868 -3.52 -19.54 23.13
CA LEU A 868 -3.43 -20.58 22.10
C LEU A 868 -3.74 -21.99 22.63
N ALA A 869 -3.54 -22.24 23.94
CA ALA A 869 -3.94 -23.50 24.58
C ALA A 869 -5.46 -23.70 24.71
N LEU A 870 -6.27 -22.65 24.54
CA LEU A 870 -7.74 -22.73 24.55
C LEU A 870 -8.31 -23.06 23.15
N HIS A 871 -7.55 -22.82 22.09
CA HIS A 871 -7.96 -22.96 20.69
C HIS A 871 -7.07 -23.97 19.93
N PRO A 872 -7.27 -25.29 20.12
CA PRO A 872 -6.51 -26.33 19.42
C PRO A 872 -6.56 -26.27 17.89
N GLU A 873 -7.59 -25.64 17.34
CA GLU A 873 -7.85 -25.47 15.91
C GLU A 873 -6.81 -24.54 15.25
N ASP A 874 -6.25 -23.61 16.02
CA ASP A 874 -5.19 -22.70 15.57
C ASP A 874 -3.79 -23.36 15.69
N GLN A 875 -3.64 -24.41 16.51
CA GLN A 875 -2.35 -25.03 16.82
C GLN A 875 -1.79 -25.88 15.68
N VAL A 876 -0.47 -25.84 15.51
CA VAL A 876 0.24 -26.68 14.53
C VAL A 876 1.00 -27.82 15.23
N ALA A 877 0.76 -29.05 14.78
CA ALA A 877 1.45 -30.23 15.31
C ALA A 877 2.98 -30.12 15.17
N GLY A 878 3.69 -30.14 16.29
CA GLY A 878 5.15 -29.97 16.35
C GLY A 878 5.63 -28.53 16.58
N LEU A 879 4.74 -27.54 16.62
CA LEU A 879 5.02 -26.16 16.99
C LEU A 879 4.57 -25.90 18.44
N PRO A 880 5.48 -25.71 19.42
CA PRO A 880 5.09 -25.48 20.81
C PRO A 880 4.28 -24.18 20.99
N PRO A 881 3.18 -24.17 21.76
CA PRO A 881 2.48 -22.94 22.12
C PRO A 881 3.41 -21.94 22.80
N GLY A 882 3.28 -20.65 22.45
CA GLY A 882 4.20 -19.59 22.89
C GLY A 882 5.50 -19.49 22.08
N THR A 883 5.66 -20.26 21.00
CA THR A 883 6.71 -19.99 20.00
C THR A 883 6.43 -18.65 19.33
N ALA A 884 7.43 -17.77 19.28
CA ALA A 884 7.36 -16.52 18.53
C ALA A 884 7.30 -16.81 17.02
N VAL A 885 6.24 -16.34 16.37
CA VAL A 885 5.91 -16.50 14.95
C VAL A 885 5.60 -15.15 14.31
N THR A 886 5.51 -15.07 12.99
CA THR A 886 5.22 -13.82 12.25
C THR A 886 4.22 -14.06 11.12
N GLY A 887 3.77 -12.99 10.46
CA GLY A 887 3.02 -13.05 9.20
C GLY A 887 3.70 -13.88 8.11
N ARG A 888 5.04 -13.98 8.10
CA ARG A 888 5.77 -14.88 7.20
C ARG A 888 5.64 -16.35 7.61
N THR A 889 5.60 -16.65 8.90
CA THR A 889 5.26 -18.00 9.40
C THR A 889 3.82 -18.36 9.03
N PHE A 890 2.87 -17.43 9.23
CA PHE A 890 1.45 -17.63 8.90
C PHE A 890 1.26 -17.96 7.41
N ARG A 891 1.84 -17.13 6.53
CA ARG A 891 1.86 -17.33 5.07
C ARG A 891 2.33 -18.73 4.67
N PHE A 892 3.42 -19.19 5.28
CA PHE A 892 4.06 -20.48 5.00
C PHE A 892 3.25 -21.70 5.49
N LEU A 893 2.37 -21.50 6.48
CA LEU A 893 1.45 -22.54 6.98
C LEU A 893 0.12 -22.56 6.22
N ALA A 894 -0.32 -21.43 5.66
CA ALA A 894 -1.56 -21.28 4.90
C ALA A 894 -1.43 -21.60 3.40
N GLY A 895 -0.21 -21.70 2.87
CA GLY A 895 0.04 -21.97 1.46
C GLY A 895 -0.57 -23.31 0.97
N PRO A 896 -0.97 -23.40 -0.32
CA PRO A 896 -1.58 -24.60 -0.91
C PRO A 896 -0.61 -25.79 -1.07
N ARG A 897 0.66 -25.60 -0.71
CA ARG A 897 1.80 -26.50 -0.96
C ARG A 897 2.74 -26.40 0.24
N TYR A 898 3.15 -27.52 0.81
CA TYR A 898 4.02 -27.55 1.99
C TYR A 898 5.10 -28.65 1.87
N PRO A 899 6.39 -28.29 1.75
CA PRO A 899 6.93 -26.92 1.65
C PRO A 899 6.51 -26.21 0.35
N ASP A 900 6.45 -24.87 0.40
CA ASP A 900 6.28 -24.01 -0.79
C ASP A 900 7.28 -24.34 -1.91
N GLY A 901 6.89 -24.05 -3.16
CA GLY A 901 7.73 -24.22 -4.34
C GLY A 901 7.93 -25.68 -4.78
N VAL A 902 7.36 -26.65 -4.07
CA VAL A 902 7.30 -28.06 -4.48
C VAL A 902 5.90 -28.38 -5.03
N ASP A 903 5.80 -28.58 -6.35
CA ASP A 903 4.56 -29.00 -6.99
C ASP A 903 4.06 -30.35 -6.47
N LEU A 904 2.73 -30.47 -6.36
CA LEU A 904 2.02 -31.65 -5.85
C LEU A 904 2.41 -32.08 -4.41
N SER A 905 3.07 -31.21 -3.65
CA SER A 905 3.17 -31.37 -2.18
C SER A 905 1.80 -31.16 -1.52
N PRO A 906 1.53 -31.78 -0.36
CA PRO A 906 0.27 -31.57 0.35
C PRO A 906 0.14 -30.11 0.83
N PRO A 907 -1.09 -29.61 1.03
CA PRO A 907 -1.31 -28.26 1.53
C PRO A 907 -0.72 -28.03 2.93
N GLY A 908 -0.42 -26.76 3.24
CA GLY A 908 0.05 -26.36 4.56
C GLY A 908 -1.01 -26.53 5.65
N PRO A 909 -0.63 -26.69 6.94
CA PRO A 909 -1.55 -27.03 8.03
C PRO A 909 -2.73 -26.07 8.22
N TRP A 910 -2.65 -24.85 7.71
CA TRP A 910 -3.67 -23.80 7.83
C TRP A 910 -4.38 -23.49 6.51
N SER A 911 -4.03 -24.16 5.41
CA SER A 911 -4.58 -23.86 4.09
C SER A 911 -6.04 -24.28 3.98
N ILE A 912 -6.84 -23.48 3.26
CA ILE A 912 -8.24 -23.80 2.92
C ILE A 912 -8.39 -25.13 2.17
N LEU A 913 -7.32 -25.62 1.53
CA LEU A 913 -7.29 -26.93 0.89
C LEU A 913 -7.22 -28.11 1.87
N GLN A 914 -7.06 -27.90 3.18
CA GLN A 914 -7.30 -28.94 4.18
C GLN A 914 -8.80 -29.28 4.30
N ASP A 915 -9.67 -28.29 4.05
CA ASP A 915 -11.13 -28.46 4.07
C ASP A 915 -11.65 -29.21 2.82
N ALA A 916 -10.79 -29.51 1.84
CA ALA A 916 -11.11 -30.11 0.54
C ALA A 916 -12.01 -31.36 0.60
N GLY A 917 -11.82 -32.22 1.61
CA GLY A 917 -12.67 -33.39 1.82
C GLY A 917 -14.06 -33.03 2.37
N PRO A 918 -14.15 -32.46 3.59
CA PRO A 918 -15.43 -32.06 4.20
C PRO A 918 -16.23 -31.05 3.39
N ALA A 919 -15.57 -30.05 2.81
CA ALA A 919 -16.19 -28.95 2.05
C ALA A 919 -16.26 -29.20 0.53
N GLY A 920 -15.77 -30.34 0.04
CA GLY A 920 -15.88 -30.73 -1.37
C GLY A 920 -15.19 -29.75 -2.33
N ILE A 921 -13.94 -29.38 -2.05
CA ILE A 921 -13.12 -28.54 -2.94
C ILE A 921 -12.04 -29.42 -3.60
N ASP A 922 -11.78 -29.22 -4.89
CA ASP A 922 -10.68 -29.88 -5.58
C ASP A 922 -9.34 -29.21 -5.23
N PRO A 923 -8.41 -29.89 -4.54
CA PRO A 923 -7.12 -29.32 -4.15
C PRO A 923 -6.17 -29.07 -5.33
N LEU A 924 -6.53 -29.46 -6.56
CA LEU A 924 -5.76 -29.19 -7.78
C LEU A 924 -6.23 -27.95 -8.56
N THR A 925 -7.46 -27.49 -8.35
CA THR A 925 -8.09 -26.39 -9.12
C THR A 925 -8.74 -25.30 -8.27
N GLY A 926 -9.13 -25.60 -7.04
CA GLY A 926 -9.98 -24.74 -6.21
C GLY A 926 -11.47 -24.79 -6.59
N GLU A 927 -11.89 -25.62 -7.54
CA GLU A 927 -13.28 -25.75 -7.97
C GLU A 927 -14.10 -26.68 -7.05
N ASN A 928 -15.44 -26.57 -7.09
CA ASN A 928 -16.34 -27.36 -6.25
C ASN A 928 -16.53 -28.78 -6.79
N ILE A 929 -16.24 -29.80 -5.98
CA ILE A 929 -16.55 -31.21 -6.25
C ILE A 929 -18.05 -31.45 -6.00
N GLY A 930 -18.87 -31.11 -6.99
CA GLY A 930 -20.31 -31.33 -6.97
C GLY A 930 -21.09 -30.14 -6.41
N ALA A 931 -21.81 -30.33 -5.30
CA ALA A 931 -22.61 -29.28 -4.68
C ALA A 931 -21.76 -28.43 -3.72
N ALA A 932 -21.95 -27.11 -3.76
CA ALA A 932 -21.28 -26.16 -2.87
C ALA A 932 -21.56 -26.49 -1.39
N ALA A 933 -20.51 -26.57 -0.56
CA ALA A 933 -20.64 -26.84 0.87
C ALA A 933 -21.19 -25.65 1.68
N PRO A 934 -21.83 -25.90 2.83
CA PRO A 934 -22.16 -24.84 3.79
C PRO A 934 -20.89 -24.14 4.32
N ALA A 935 -20.99 -22.86 4.67
CA ALA A 935 -19.85 -22.08 5.18
C ALA A 935 -19.25 -22.66 6.48
N SER A 936 -20.06 -23.35 7.30
CA SER A 936 -19.68 -24.01 8.55
C SER A 936 -18.73 -25.23 8.41
N LEU A 937 -18.26 -25.56 7.20
CA LEU A 937 -17.27 -26.61 6.95
C LEU A 937 -15.88 -26.08 6.55
N PHE A 938 -15.68 -24.76 6.56
CA PHE A 938 -14.38 -24.12 6.34
C PHE A 938 -13.76 -23.76 7.69
N ASP A 939 -12.99 -24.68 8.26
CA ASP A 939 -12.50 -24.62 9.65
C ASP A 939 -10.96 -24.61 9.74
N SER A 940 -10.24 -24.87 8.65
CA SER A 940 -8.83 -24.48 8.53
C SER A 940 -8.64 -22.99 8.86
N VAL A 941 -7.48 -22.58 9.38
CA VAL A 941 -7.26 -21.18 9.79
C VAL A 941 -7.47 -20.17 8.65
N LEU A 942 -7.08 -20.50 7.40
CA LEU A 942 -7.35 -19.64 6.24
C LEU A 942 -8.84 -19.67 5.83
N GLY A 943 -9.48 -20.84 5.85
CA GLY A 943 -10.91 -20.97 5.54
C GLY A 943 -11.79 -20.25 6.55
N PHE A 944 -11.51 -20.41 7.85
CA PHE A 944 -12.25 -19.78 8.93
C PHE A 944 -12.19 -18.24 8.85
N ASP A 945 -11.02 -17.66 8.59
CA ASP A 945 -10.86 -16.20 8.39
C ASP A 945 -11.56 -15.70 7.11
N SER A 946 -11.46 -16.44 6.00
CA SER A 946 -12.14 -16.13 4.73
C SER A 946 -13.66 -15.99 4.90
N PHE A 947 -14.27 -16.99 5.56
CA PHE A 947 -15.72 -17.05 5.80
C PHE A 947 -16.18 -16.27 7.04
N ASN A 948 -15.27 -15.87 7.92
CA ASN A 948 -15.55 -15.09 9.14
C ASN A 948 -14.51 -13.98 9.31
N PRO A 949 -14.64 -12.85 8.58
CA PRO A 949 -13.72 -11.73 8.66
C PRO A 949 -13.81 -10.99 10.00
N GLN A 950 -12.85 -10.09 10.24
CA GLN A 950 -12.72 -9.36 11.51
C GLN A 950 -12.58 -10.29 12.73
N THR A 951 -11.97 -11.45 12.54
CA THR A 951 -11.53 -12.40 13.58
C THR A 951 -10.10 -12.08 14.04
N ASN A 952 -9.44 -12.93 14.84
CA ASN A 952 -8.01 -12.81 15.17
C ASN A 952 -7.47 -14.21 15.44
N PHE A 953 -7.46 -15.03 14.39
CA PHE A 953 -7.72 -16.47 14.54
C PHE A 953 -8.98 -16.64 15.42
N ARG A 954 -8.96 -17.53 16.42
CA ARG A 954 -10.09 -17.76 17.33
C ARG A 954 -10.06 -16.94 18.64
N ASP A 955 -9.17 -15.95 18.79
CA ASP A 955 -9.04 -15.16 20.04
C ASP A 955 -10.40 -14.64 20.56
N ASP A 956 -10.85 -15.20 21.68
CA ASP A 956 -12.09 -14.90 22.38
C ASP A 956 -11.89 -13.99 23.60
N SER A 957 -10.63 -13.67 23.95
CA SER A 957 -10.30 -12.92 25.17
C SER A 957 -10.72 -11.45 25.12
N ASN A 958 -10.79 -10.86 23.91
CA ASN A 958 -11.39 -9.55 23.68
C ASN A 958 -11.93 -9.44 22.25
N LEU A 959 -13.20 -9.78 22.06
CA LEU A 959 -13.90 -9.77 20.78
C LEU A 959 -13.80 -8.41 20.04
N ALA A 960 -13.79 -7.30 20.79
CA ALA A 960 -13.70 -5.97 20.20
C ALA A 960 -12.33 -5.68 19.54
N ASN A 961 -11.27 -6.39 19.92
CA ASN A 961 -9.91 -6.21 19.41
C ASN A 961 -9.51 -7.26 18.36
N ARG A 962 -10.42 -7.54 17.41
CA ARG A 962 -10.24 -8.45 16.28
C ARG A 962 -10.18 -7.67 14.95
N SER A 963 -9.45 -8.16 13.94
CA SER A 963 -9.17 -7.42 12.68
C SER A 963 -8.76 -8.31 11.48
N GLY A 964 -9.23 -9.56 11.44
CA GLY A 964 -8.78 -10.57 10.49
C GLY A 964 -7.36 -11.09 10.76
N VAL A 965 -6.89 -12.01 9.93
CA VAL A 965 -5.54 -12.59 9.97
C VAL A 965 -4.73 -12.15 8.74
N ALA A 966 -3.61 -11.47 8.99
CA ALA A 966 -2.70 -11.03 7.93
C ALA A 966 -1.67 -12.12 7.58
N PHE A 967 -1.97 -12.91 6.54
CA PHE A 967 -1.09 -13.99 6.06
C PHE A 967 0.08 -13.52 5.20
N PHE A 968 0.71 -12.38 5.52
CA PHE A 968 1.88 -11.86 4.82
C PHE A 968 2.87 -11.11 5.74
N PRO A 969 4.17 -11.02 5.36
CA PRO A 969 5.24 -10.54 6.24
C PRO A 969 5.14 -9.08 6.72
N GLY A 970 5.93 -8.73 7.74
CA GLY A 970 5.87 -7.45 8.46
C GLY A 970 5.19 -7.49 9.83
N SER A 971 5.42 -8.52 10.65
CA SER A 971 4.93 -8.55 12.03
C SER A 971 5.85 -9.29 12.99
N ILE A 972 5.81 -8.97 14.28
CA ILE A 972 6.57 -9.67 15.32
C ILE A 972 5.94 -9.50 16.73
N PRO A 973 5.90 -10.55 17.57
CA PRO A 973 5.57 -10.41 19.00
C PRO A 973 6.67 -9.68 19.76
N LEU A 974 6.28 -8.83 20.70
CA LEU A 974 7.15 -7.95 21.49
C LEU A 974 7.33 -8.50 22.92
N TYR A 975 8.58 -8.58 23.36
CA TYR A 975 8.96 -9.12 24.67
C TYR A 975 9.73 -8.11 25.52
N LYS A 976 9.48 -8.12 26.83
CA LYS A 976 10.24 -7.33 27.83
C LYS A 976 10.72 -8.27 28.93
N ASN A 977 12.04 -8.38 29.10
CA ASN A 977 12.68 -9.34 30.02
C ASN A 977 12.25 -10.81 29.81
N GLY A 978 11.97 -11.22 28.56
CA GLY A 978 11.50 -12.56 28.21
C GLY A 978 10.00 -12.81 28.42
N VAL A 979 9.24 -11.81 28.88
CA VAL A 979 7.77 -11.87 29.01
C VAL A 979 7.14 -11.19 27.80
N LEU A 980 6.12 -11.80 27.20
CA LEU A 980 5.33 -11.20 26.11
C LEU A 980 4.60 -9.95 26.64
N VAL A 981 4.73 -8.82 25.94
CA VAL A 981 4.10 -7.54 26.32
C VAL A 981 3.22 -6.93 25.22
N GLY A 982 3.20 -7.52 24.02
CA GLY A 982 2.41 -7.02 22.91
C GLY A 982 2.84 -7.57 21.55
N GLY A 983 2.47 -6.86 20.50
CA GLY A 983 2.84 -7.14 19.11
C GLY A 983 3.08 -5.87 18.31
N LEU A 984 3.87 -6.00 17.25
CA LEU A 984 4.16 -4.96 16.27
C LEU A 984 3.73 -5.45 14.87
N GLY A 985 3.11 -4.57 14.11
CA GLY A 985 2.94 -4.70 12.67
C GLY A 985 3.59 -3.54 11.93
N VAL A 986 4.06 -3.81 10.71
CA VAL A 986 4.48 -2.81 9.71
C VAL A 986 3.95 -3.22 8.32
N SER A 987 3.40 -2.27 7.56
CA SER A 987 2.96 -2.48 6.17
C SER A 987 3.01 -1.17 5.37
N GLY A 988 3.21 -1.24 4.06
CA GLY A 988 3.25 -0.05 3.17
C GLY A 988 4.26 -0.12 2.02
N ASP A 989 5.05 -1.19 1.96
CA ASP A 989 5.97 -1.51 0.86
C ASP A 989 5.98 -3.02 0.57
N GLY A 990 6.87 -3.49 -0.32
CA GLY A 990 7.09 -4.91 -0.58
C GLY A 990 7.44 -5.71 0.69
N VAL A 991 7.13 -7.00 0.74
CA VAL A 991 7.03 -7.66 2.06
C VAL A 991 8.37 -7.97 2.73
N ASP A 992 9.45 -8.02 1.96
CA ASP A 992 10.81 -8.07 2.52
C ASP A 992 11.26 -6.71 3.07
N GLN A 993 10.72 -5.58 2.58
CA GLN A 993 10.88 -4.26 3.20
C GLN A 993 10.08 -4.18 4.51
N ASN A 994 8.84 -4.69 4.54
CA ASN A 994 8.02 -4.72 5.75
C ASN A 994 8.72 -5.48 6.90
N ASP A 995 9.35 -6.62 6.61
CA ASP A 995 10.17 -7.38 7.58
C ASP A 995 11.43 -6.63 8.03
N VAL A 996 12.14 -5.94 7.12
CA VAL A 996 13.30 -5.09 7.46
C VAL A 996 12.89 -4.01 8.46
N VAL A 997 11.82 -3.28 8.18
CA VAL A 997 11.36 -2.17 9.04
C VAL A 997 10.80 -2.71 10.36
N THR A 998 10.10 -3.85 10.35
CA THR A 998 9.65 -4.54 11.58
C THR A 998 10.82 -4.93 12.48
N PHE A 999 11.90 -5.47 11.91
CA PHE A 999 13.10 -5.81 12.66
C PHE A 999 13.82 -4.58 13.25
N LEU A 1000 13.86 -3.47 12.51
CA LEU A 1000 14.48 -2.22 12.97
C LEU A 1000 13.62 -1.52 14.05
N ALA A 1001 12.30 -1.55 13.92
CA ALA A 1001 11.35 -1.00 14.90
C ALA A 1001 11.33 -1.77 16.23
N ALA A 1002 11.47 -3.10 16.22
CA ALA A 1002 11.40 -3.94 17.42
C ALA A 1002 12.71 -3.99 18.24
N GLN A 1003 13.69 -3.10 18.01
CA GLN A 1003 15.00 -3.18 18.66
C GLN A 1003 14.94 -2.91 20.17
N GLY A 1004 15.26 -3.94 20.95
CA GLY A 1004 15.09 -3.98 22.41
C GLY A 1004 13.90 -4.83 22.88
N PHE A 1005 13.00 -5.23 21.96
CA PHE A 1005 11.78 -6.00 22.24
C PHE A 1005 11.70 -7.33 21.47
N LEU A 1006 12.75 -7.71 20.74
CA LEU A 1006 12.81 -8.98 19.98
C LEU A 1006 12.78 -10.22 20.90
N PRO A 1007 12.17 -11.35 20.44
CA PRO A 1007 12.33 -12.65 21.10
C PRO A 1007 13.78 -13.14 21.03
N ASP A 1008 14.34 -13.51 22.18
CA ASP A 1008 15.78 -13.82 22.33
C ASP A 1008 16.24 -15.08 21.57
N GLY A 1009 15.35 -16.03 21.31
CA GLY A 1009 15.70 -17.34 20.74
C GLY A 1009 16.39 -18.27 21.74
N VAL A 1010 16.24 -18.03 23.05
CA VAL A 1010 16.88 -18.80 24.13
C VAL A 1010 15.89 -19.12 25.26
N THR A 1011 15.16 -18.12 25.75
CA THR A 1011 14.02 -18.30 26.66
C THR A 1011 12.70 -18.32 25.90
N THR A 1012 12.59 -17.53 24.83
CA THR A 1012 11.50 -17.55 23.86
C THR A 1012 11.98 -18.25 22.58
N GLN A 1013 11.42 -19.42 22.28
CA GLN A 1013 11.67 -20.11 21.02
C GLN A 1013 11.05 -19.32 19.85
N ARG A 1014 11.75 -19.21 18.72
CA ARG A 1014 11.23 -18.63 17.47
C ARG A 1014 10.89 -19.72 16.45
N ALA A 1015 10.02 -19.39 15.50
CA ALA A 1015 9.65 -20.26 14.38
C ALA A 1015 10.88 -20.84 13.64
N ASP A 1016 11.92 -20.02 13.44
CA ASP A 1016 13.17 -20.39 12.77
C ASP A 1016 14.00 -21.47 13.52
N GLN A 1017 13.60 -21.81 14.74
CA GLN A 1017 14.23 -22.83 15.58
C GLN A 1017 13.41 -24.13 15.64
N THR A 1018 12.28 -24.17 14.92
CA THR A 1018 11.31 -25.27 14.91
C THR A 1018 11.16 -25.84 13.50
N ALA A 1019 10.75 -27.11 13.39
CA ALA A 1019 10.40 -27.73 12.12
C ALA A 1019 9.05 -28.46 12.21
N VAL A 1020 8.15 -28.16 11.28
CA VAL A 1020 6.84 -28.82 11.12
C VAL A 1020 6.91 -29.71 9.88
N ASN A 1021 6.48 -30.97 10.01
CA ASN A 1021 6.61 -32.01 8.98
C ASN A 1021 8.04 -32.15 8.38
N GLY A 1022 9.07 -31.86 9.18
CA GLY A 1022 10.48 -31.91 8.77
C GLY A 1022 11.01 -30.64 8.09
N VAL A 1023 10.16 -29.63 7.86
CA VAL A 1023 10.50 -28.36 7.22
C VAL A 1023 10.69 -27.27 8.28
N ARG A 1024 11.83 -26.56 8.25
CA ARG A 1024 12.10 -25.39 9.12
C ARG A 1024 11.15 -24.25 8.74
N LEU A 1025 10.47 -23.65 9.73
CA LEU A 1025 9.57 -22.52 9.48
C LEU A 1025 10.36 -21.21 9.27
N PRO A 1026 9.88 -20.29 8.41
CA PRO A 1026 10.44 -18.94 8.30
C PRO A 1026 9.98 -18.05 9.46
N PHE A 1027 10.79 -17.05 9.81
CA PHE A 1027 10.47 -16.05 10.84
C PHE A 1027 10.55 -14.62 10.28
N LEU A 1028 11.70 -14.18 9.80
CA LEU A 1028 11.87 -12.94 9.03
C LEU A 1028 12.76 -13.20 7.82
N LYS A 1029 12.64 -12.38 6.77
CA LYS A 1029 13.53 -12.39 5.59
C LYS A 1029 13.92 -10.95 5.27
N PHE A 1030 15.18 -10.74 4.88
CA PHE A 1030 15.70 -9.43 4.52
C PHE A 1030 16.22 -9.43 3.10
N ASN A 1031 16.01 -8.32 2.39
CA ASN A 1031 16.67 -8.06 1.10
C ASN A 1031 18.20 -8.05 1.27
N ARG A 1032 18.95 -8.51 0.26
CA ARG A 1032 20.42 -8.58 0.30
C ARG A 1032 21.08 -7.22 0.51
N ASN A 1033 20.52 -6.20 -0.16
CA ASN A 1033 20.87 -4.79 -0.01
C ASN A 1033 19.58 -4.03 0.36
N PRO A 1034 19.19 -3.96 1.65
CA PRO A 1034 17.90 -3.36 2.03
C PRO A 1034 17.91 -1.82 1.97
N PHE A 1035 19.09 -1.20 1.91
CA PHE A 1035 19.27 0.26 1.98
C PHE A 1035 19.81 0.88 0.67
N GLY A 1036 20.11 0.06 -0.35
CA GLY A 1036 20.87 0.41 -1.56
C GLY A 1036 22.25 -0.26 -1.60
#